data_AF-A0A836IA39-F1
#
_entry.id   AF-A0A836IA39-F1
#
_cell.length_a   1.000
_cell.length_b   1.000
_cell.length_c   1.000
_cell.angle_alpha   90.00
_cell.angle_beta   90.00
_cell.angle_gamma   90.00
#
_symmetry.space_group_name_H-M   'P 1'
#
loop_
_entity.id
_entity.type
_entity.pdbx_description
1 polymer ?
#
loop_
_entity_poly.entity_id
_entity_poly.type
_entity_poly.pdbx_seq_one_letter_code
_entity_poly.pdbx_strand_id
1 'polypeptide(L)'
;MFQSRTRGGWRVPRRHACSNAAITHGSFLQSPSLPSSAVRLARWASASVSVAGLRGSSAGHGASHTAVLRESVRYCQTKVVATASTGTSSIASLDSASFLSVLLEPERTVPLEDTTRTYATMDVVERCDVYDPRVPNVTSSPQAVAGDSAAVTGLDDEPAGDAAAPTAYPLRAAHTQGRLWSHFAGAQATMAEGGLSEGSAEPPAWFVQLCRDLYFRTDSSAADKRLADDFDAVAQASDPLADQAAVEAAKSMGSRRGVASVLPLAGSPSAAALIGRADDSVEVDPYLWLPFDLLDVADYHVGPYEFPRTASYTVEQQVRLCLGQRQKEYVHFCNTYCFPERWQIPTSMGTQPARLLVDPSCPTPVVFLQLSPDFPPAMWLPMRPSVTAIRGVLSSFATAAYLHREEQHAVFTHRYETVKRVMELQQLPTTQEGDVLRFMAYEARNTPYLDAPLREYPNQQEFFLGEYDDPERLLEHFDLCPFVFAISHLRTVTDLHDERMTPTIEGAGVAPSLFRCIFSKALIQISVHLSAEVKLPPQDPEAFHFMWKDSQVVPKMKIPVFARVSWPDNRNLCGDGILSRRFNRLFSTEFASDMPVDAILGIYYVMQWAQRVQDLLGVSGMRQRVAALEAAAHLPEPPKLYPGTREIPNPEYTAHERLGMHIQYLSHLGDPQVLDTIQALLPTAPAPVRMGCAKAALIAGDRELFRRIVSSEPPGRMQHYMTKLVVKRKTRDLVDPEPRLLEDQYEFAAPLWTKRGTRIDRNTLEGAVDAARLLR
;
A
#
# COMPACT_ATOMS: atom_id res chain seq x y z
N MET A 1 30.60 29.02 -51.04
CA MET A 1 30.70 28.60 -52.45
C MET A 1 29.32 28.22 -52.96
N PHE A 2 29.05 28.57 -54.21
CA PHE A 2 27.76 28.65 -54.89
C PHE A 2 27.01 27.33 -55.12
N GLN A 3 25.65 27.45 -55.14
CA GLN A 3 24.63 26.78 -55.97
C GLN A 3 24.49 25.25 -55.89
N SER A 4 23.35 24.62 -55.56
CA SER A 4 21.93 24.74 -55.98
C SER A 4 21.66 24.42 -57.45
N ARG A 5 20.82 23.39 -57.74
CA ARG A 5 19.66 23.45 -58.67
C ARG A 5 18.95 22.07 -58.79
N THR A 6 17.70 21.91 -58.33
CA THR A 6 16.39 22.06 -59.03
C THR A 6 16.04 20.88 -59.97
N ARG A 7 14.80 20.45 -60.26
CA ARG A 7 13.39 20.81 -59.91
C ARG A 7 12.47 19.79 -60.61
N GLY A 8 11.23 19.70 -60.11
CA GLY A 8 10.00 19.46 -60.90
C GLY A 8 8.97 18.64 -60.13
N GLY A 9 7.77 19.09 -59.75
CA GLY A 9 7.02 20.33 -59.98
C GLY A 9 5.58 20.04 -60.48
N TRP A 10 4.59 20.79 -59.95
CA TRP A 10 3.19 21.05 -60.42
C TRP A 10 2.07 20.12 -59.86
N ARG A 11 0.89 20.53 -59.33
CA ARG A 11 0.10 21.80 -59.23
C ARG A 11 -0.84 21.84 -58.00
N VAL A 12 -1.22 23.04 -57.56
CA VAL A 12 -2.28 23.42 -56.57
C VAL A 12 -3.66 23.56 -57.28
N PRO A 13 -4.85 23.64 -56.61
CA PRO A 13 -5.33 24.92 -56.02
C PRO A 13 -6.32 24.87 -54.80
N ARG A 14 -5.99 25.73 -53.80
CA ARG A 14 -6.79 26.76 -53.08
C ARG A 14 -8.07 26.48 -52.22
N ARG A 15 -7.95 27.02 -50.97
CA ARG A 15 -8.85 27.91 -50.16
C ARG A 15 -10.14 27.30 -49.56
N HIS A 16 -10.46 27.46 -48.28
CA HIS A 16 -10.66 28.72 -47.53
C HIS A 16 -10.26 28.65 -46.03
N ALA A 17 -9.95 29.83 -45.48
CA ALA A 17 -9.63 30.13 -44.09
C ALA A 17 -10.84 30.68 -43.31
N CYS A 18 -10.76 30.68 -41.97
CA CYS A 18 -11.22 31.69 -40.98
C CYS A 18 -10.97 31.11 -39.57
N SER A 19 -9.91 31.46 -38.83
CA SER A 19 -9.65 32.67 -38.01
C SER A 19 -10.22 32.62 -36.59
N ASN A 20 -9.29 32.79 -35.65
CA ASN A 20 -9.36 32.88 -34.18
C ASN A 20 -10.33 33.94 -33.63
N ALA A 21 -10.73 33.76 -32.37
CA ALA A 21 -10.89 34.87 -31.43
C ALA A 21 -10.63 34.41 -29.98
N ALA A 22 -9.58 34.97 -29.38
CA ALA A 22 -9.36 35.05 -27.94
C ALA A 22 -10.07 36.31 -27.42
N ILE A 23 -10.58 36.30 -26.19
CA ILE A 23 -10.99 37.52 -25.47
C ILE A 23 -10.55 37.46 -24.01
N THR A 24 -9.78 38.49 -23.64
CA THR A 24 -9.26 38.86 -22.31
C THR A 24 -10.25 39.67 -21.48
N HIS A 25 -10.00 39.71 -20.17
CA HIS A 25 -10.64 40.48 -19.09
C HIS A 25 -10.90 41.98 -19.34
N GLY A 26 -11.92 42.51 -18.65
CA GLY A 26 -12.10 43.94 -18.35
C GLY A 26 -13.35 44.21 -17.48
N SER A 27 -13.13 44.76 -16.28
CA SER A 27 -14.12 45.25 -15.30
C SER A 27 -14.77 46.58 -15.71
N PHE A 28 -16.05 46.83 -15.35
CA PHE A 28 -16.54 48.03 -14.61
C PHE A 28 -18.09 48.04 -14.45
N LEU A 29 -18.51 48.73 -13.37
CA LEU A 29 -19.83 48.98 -12.78
C LEU A 29 -20.99 49.43 -13.71
N GLN A 30 -22.22 48.97 -13.43
CA GLN A 30 -23.44 49.77 -13.10
C GLN A 30 -24.75 48.98 -13.33
N SER A 31 -25.59 48.90 -12.28
CA SER A 31 -27.06 48.77 -12.34
C SER A 31 -27.69 50.16 -12.57
N PRO A 32 -29.02 50.37 -12.80
CA PRO A 32 -30.19 49.49 -12.57
C PRO A 32 -31.31 49.52 -13.66
N SER A 33 -32.35 48.68 -13.49
CA SER A 33 -33.82 48.96 -13.63
C SER A 33 -34.64 47.84 -14.30
N LEU A 34 -35.62 47.33 -13.54
CA LEU A 34 -36.85 46.60 -13.94
C LEU A 34 -37.80 47.53 -14.78
N PRO A 35 -38.93 47.08 -15.43
CA PRO A 35 -39.82 45.98 -15.01
C PRO A 35 -40.62 45.17 -16.08
N SER A 36 -41.26 44.10 -15.57
CA SER A 36 -42.63 43.59 -15.83
C SER A 36 -43.08 42.92 -17.16
N SER A 37 -43.54 41.66 -16.99
CA SER A 37 -44.86 41.10 -17.37
C SER A 37 -44.96 40.03 -18.50
N ALA A 38 -45.24 38.79 -18.04
CA ALA A 38 -46.21 37.77 -18.48
C ALA A 38 -46.45 37.44 -19.97
N VAL A 39 -46.50 36.13 -20.29
CA VAL A 39 -47.71 35.34 -20.66
C VAL A 39 -47.35 33.95 -21.24
N ARG A 40 -47.84 32.90 -20.54
CA ARG A 40 -48.40 31.58 -20.94
C ARG A 40 -48.01 30.79 -22.23
N LEU A 41 -47.86 29.48 -21.99
CA LEU A 41 -48.41 28.27 -22.67
C LEU A 41 -47.52 27.42 -23.62
N ALA A 42 -47.20 26.22 -23.08
CA ALA A 42 -47.32 24.85 -23.62
C ALA A 42 -47.10 24.53 -25.11
N ARG A 43 -46.26 23.51 -25.39
CA ARG A 43 -46.66 22.27 -26.09
C ARG A 43 -45.57 21.18 -26.15
N TRP A 44 -46.05 19.94 -26.12
CA TRP A 44 -45.36 18.67 -26.34
C TRP A 44 -44.62 18.56 -27.67
N ALA A 45 -43.56 17.73 -27.69
CA ALA A 45 -43.25 16.84 -28.81
C ALA A 45 -42.39 15.65 -28.34
N SER A 46 -43.02 14.48 -28.33
CA SER A 46 -42.35 13.18 -28.42
C SER A 46 -42.02 12.89 -29.88
N ALA A 47 -40.86 12.32 -30.17
CA ALA A 47 -40.61 11.65 -31.45
C ALA A 47 -39.57 10.52 -31.26
N SER A 48 -40.09 9.30 -31.17
CA SER A 48 -39.43 8.03 -31.49
C SER A 48 -39.25 7.90 -33.01
N VAL A 49 -38.19 7.20 -33.47
CA VAL A 49 -38.03 6.44 -34.74
C VAL A 49 -36.54 6.03 -34.82
N SER A 50 -36.06 4.92 -35.38
CA SER A 50 -36.52 3.55 -35.64
C SER A 50 -35.27 2.81 -36.16
N VAL A 51 -35.23 1.50 -35.91
CA VAL A 51 -34.22 0.55 -36.38
C VAL A 51 -34.29 0.38 -37.91
N ALA A 52 -33.12 0.31 -38.57
CA ALA A 52 -32.97 -0.31 -39.89
C ALA A 52 -31.64 -1.07 -39.93
N GLY A 53 -31.71 -2.40 -40.12
CA GLY A 53 -30.56 -3.27 -40.28
C GLY A 53 -30.13 -3.38 -41.74
N LEU A 54 -28.83 -3.63 -41.96
CA LEU A 54 -28.31 -4.18 -43.20
C LEU A 54 -27.29 -5.29 -42.89
N ARG A 55 -27.47 -6.38 -43.61
CA ARG A 55 -26.79 -7.67 -43.54
C ARG A 55 -25.61 -7.64 -44.52
N GLY A 56 -24.44 -8.11 -44.11
CA GLY A 56 -23.29 -8.35 -44.99
C GLY A 56 -22.26 -9.23 -44.28
N SER A 57 -22.05 -10.42 -44.80
CA SER A 57 -21.30 -11.54 -44.19
C SER A 57 -19.92 -11.68 -44.82
N SER A 58 -18.88 -11.93 -44.02
CA SER A 58 -17.75 -12.79 -44.41
C SER A 58 -17.04 -13.32 -43.15
N ALA A 59 -16.80 -14.63 -43.17
CA ALA A 59 -16.41 -15.48 -42.05
C ALA A 59 -14.92 -15.36 -41.64
N GLY A 60 -14.66 -15.68 -40.37
CA GLY A 60 -13.35 -16.06 -39.84
C GLY A 60 -13.54 -16.73 -38.47
N HIS A 61 -13.26 -18.03 -38.39
CA HIS A 61 -13.42 -18.84 -37.18
C HIS A 61 -12.42 -18.46 -36.09
N GLY A 62 -12.91 -17.99 -34.94
CA GLY A 62 -12.16 -17.92 -33.69
C GLY A 62 -12.94 -18.68 -32.63
N ALA A 63 -12.35 -19.77 -32.11
CA ALA A 63 -12.92 -20.59 -31.06
C ALA A 63 -12.92 -19.81 -29.73
N SER A 64 -14.07 -19.24 -29.37
CA SER A 64 -14.28 -18.67 -28.04
C SER A 64 -14.60 -19.79 -27.05
N HIS A 65 -13.59 -20.18 -26.27
CA HIS A 65 -13.76 -20.94 -25.03
C HIS A 65 -14.60 -20.11 -24.04
N THR A 66 -15.83 -20.53 -23.82
CA THR A 66 -16.72 -19.98 -22.79
C THR A 66 -16.37 -20.67 -21.46
N ALA A 67 -15.47 -20.06 -20.69
CA ALA A 67 -15.27 -20.42 -19.29
C ALA A 67 -16.37 -19.75 -18.45
N VAL A 68 -17.26 -20.57 -17.90
CA VAL A 68 -18.30 -20.16 -16.96
C VAL A 68 -17.64 -19.76 -15.64
N LEU A 69 -17.51 -18.45 -15.41
CA LEU A 69 -17.11 -17.87 -14.13
C LEU A 69 -18.26 -18.03 -13.11
N ARG A 70 -18.05 -18.87 -12.10
CA ARG A 70 -18.84 -18.86 -10.87
C ARG A 70 -18.33 -17.72 -10.00
N GLU A 71 -19.07 -16.61 -9.95
CA GLU A 71 -18.96 -15.63 -8.88
C GLU A 71 -19.34 -16.31 -7.56
N SER A 72 -18.35 -16.53 -6.70
CA SER A 72 -18.56 -16.81 -5.29
C SER A 72 -17.91 -15.67 -4.53
N VAL A 73 -18.70 -14.62 -4.26
CA VAL A 73 -18.34 -13.59 -3.28
C VAL A 73 -18.30 -14.27 -1.92
N ARG A 74 -17.13 -14.78 -1.53
CA ARG A 74 -16.89 -15.24 -0.17
C ARG A 74 -16.47 -14.03 0.65
N TYR A 75 -17.44 -13.45 1.36
CA TYR A 75 -17.13 -12.74 2.59
C TYR A 75 -16.38 -13.71 3.51
N CYS A 76 -15.12 -13.42 3.83
CA CYS A 76 -14.41 -14.11 4.89
C CYS A 76 -15.05 -13.74 6.23
N GLN A 77 -16.06 -14.51 6.64
CA GLN A 77 -16.53 -14.53 8.02
C GLN A 77 -15.48 -15.28 8.85
N THR A 78 -14.57 -14.56 9.47
CA THR A 78 -13.79 -15.10 10.58
C THR A 78 -14.74 -15.37 11.75
N LYS A 79 -15.07 -16.66 11.97
CA LYS A 79 -15.65 -17.14 13.22
C LYS A 79 -14.64 -16.88 14.35
N VAL A 80 -14.82 -15.79 15.08
CA VAL A 80 -14.15 -15.60 16.37
C VAL A 80 -14.92 -16.41 17.40
N VAL A 81 -14.25 -17.43 17.96
CA VAL A 81 -14.75 -18.17 19.12
C VAL A 81 -14.77 -17.19 20.30
N ALA A 82 -15.97 -16.91 20.80
CA ALA A 82 -16.18 -16.13 22.00
C ALA A 82 -15.45 -16.78 23.18
N THR A 83 -14.42 -16.12 23.69
CA THR A 83 -13.83 -16.43 25.00
C THR A 83 -14.15 -15.26 25.92
N ALA A 84 -14.77 -15.62 27.04
CA ALA A 84 -15.35 -14.71 28.00
C ALA A 84 -14.29 -13.79 28.64
N SER A 85 -14.70 -12.53 28.81
CA SER A 85 -14.03 -11.50 29.58
C SER A 85 -13.65 -11.97 30.99
N THR A 86 -12.36 -11.94 31.30
CA THR A 86 -11.91 -11.85 32.69
C THR A 86 -10.78 -10.82 32.73
N GLY A 87 -11.06 -9.67 33.34
CA GLY A 87 -10.09 -8.61 33.50
C GLY A 87 -8.96 -9.03 34.44
N THR A 88 -7.73 -8.66 34.07
CA THR A 88 -6.65 -8.35 35.02
C THR A 88 -5.63 -7.50 34.27
N SER A 89 -5.49 -6.27 34.75
CA SER A 89 -4.47 -5.31 34.38
C SER A 89 -3.07 -5.84 34.67
N SER A 90 -2.16 -5.83 33.69
CA SER A 90 -0.73 -5.97 33.92
C SER A 90 0.10 -5.36 32.79
N ILE A 91 0.57 -4.14 33.05
CA ILE A 91 1.88 -3.56 32.70
C ILE A 91 2.29 -3.65 31.21
N ALA A 92 1.95 -2.59 30.47
CA ALA A 92 2.65 -2.22 29.24
C ALA A 92 4.00 -1.58 29.59
N SER A 93 5.06 -1.95 28.88
CA SER A 93 6.40 -1.39 29.09
C SER A 93 6.40 0.11 28.78
N LEU A 94 6.86 0.89 29.76
CA LEU A 94 7.25 2.28 29.63
C LEU A 94 8.40 2.37 28.61
N ASP A 95 8.16 2.94 27.43
CA ASP A 95 9.15 3.67 26.60
C ASP A 95 8.59 4.18 25.25
N SER A 96 7.28 4.07 24.99
CA SER A 96 6.61 4.85 23.93
C SER A 96 5.49 5.69 24.55
N ALA A 97 5.59 7.01 24.43
CA ALA A 97 4.52 7.91 24.85
C ALA A 97 3.23 7.51 24.13
N SER A 98 2.24 7.03 24.89
CA SER A 98 0.93 6.65 24.34
C SER A 98 0.32 7.84 23.59
N PHE A 99 -0.42 7.60 22.50
CA PHE A 99 -1.11 8.66 21.76
C PHE A 99 -1.98 9.56 22.67
N LEU A 100 -2.57 8.96 23.73
CA LEU A 100 -3.30 9.70 24.76
C LEU A 100 -2.40 10.67 25.54
N SER A 101 -1.19 10.26 25.92
CA SER A 101 -0.25 11.17 26.61
C SER A 101 0.15 12.37 25.74
N VAL A 102 0.35 12.18 24.43
CA VAL A 102 0.65 13.28 23.50
C VAL A 102 -0.54 14.23 23.34
N LEU A 103 -1.78 13.73 23.45
CA LEU A 103 -2.99 14.56 23.42
C LEU A 103 -3.17 15.39 24.69
N LEU A 104 -2.88 14.81 25.86
CA LEU A 104 -3.08 15.47 27.16
C LEU A 104 -1.95 16.43 27.50
N GLU A 105 -0.71 16.03 27.21
CA GLU A 105 0.50 16.78 27.44
C GLU A 105 1.24 16.97 26.12
N PRO A 106 0.76 17.88 25.26
CA PRO A 106 1.40 18.16 23.98
C PRO A 106 2.84 18.65 24.18
N GLU A 107 3.71 18.26 23.25
CA GLU A 107 5.11 18.66 23.27
C GLU A 107 5.24 20.19 23.25
N ARG A 108 6.22 20.70 24.00
CA ARG A 108 6.53 22.13 24.00
C ARG A 108 7.29 22.47 22.72
N THR A 109 6.74 23.38 21.93
CA THR A 109 7.28 23.82 20.65
C THR A 109 7.87 25.23 20.79
N VAL A 110 7.31 26.23 20.10
CA VAL A 110 7.73 27.63 20.13
C VAL A 110 6.96 28.35 21.24
N PRO A 111 7.64 28.96 22.23
CA PRO A 111 6.97 29.76 23.25
C PRO A 111 6.48 31.09 22.67
N LEU A 112 5.19 31.37 22.80
CA LEU A 112 4.56 32.63 22.46
C LEU A 112 4.18 33.36 23.75
N GLU A 113 4.91 34.43 24.06
CA GLU A 113 4.68 35.25 25.24
C GLU A 113 3.50 36.20 25.02
N ASP A 114 2.53 36.15 25.93
CA ASP A 114 1.45 37.12 26.05
C ASP A 114 1.48 37.72 27.47
N THR A 115 0.85 38.88 27.61
CA THR A 115 0.68 39.63 28.86
C THR A 115 0.10 38.80 30.02
N THR A 116 -0.67 37.74 29.72
CA THR A 116 -1.36 36.93 30.74
C THR A 116 -0.77 35.53 30.93
N ARG A 117 -0.09 34.98 29.93
CA ARG A 117 0.45 33.61 29.93
C ARG A 117 1.47 33.43 28.80
N THR A 118 2.22 32.34 28.87
CA THR A 118 3.06 31.88 27.76
C THR A 118 2.42 30.65 27.12
N TYR A 119 2.08 30.73 25.84
CA TYR A 119 1.54 29.60 25.08
C TYR A 119 2.68 28.87 24.35
N ALA A 120 3.01 27.66 24.78
CA ALA A 120 4.19 26.93 24.29
C ALA A 120 3.87 25.57 23.64
N THR A 121 2.59 25.26 23.42
CA THR A 121 2.13 23.93 22.96
C THR A 121 1.44 24.00 21.60
N MET A 122 1.67 25.06 20.82
CA MET A 122 1.12 25.16 19.47
C MET A 122 1.82 24.16 18.56
N ASP A 123 1.08 23.35 17.80
CA ASP A 123 1.70 22.51 16.77
C ASP A 123 2.03 23.38 15.55
N VAL A 124 3.24 23.92 15.49
CA VAL A 124 3.68 24.90 14.47
C VAL A 124 4.22 24.18 13.24
N VAL A 125 3.92 24.71 12.05
CA VAL A 125 4.50 24.27 10.77
C VAL A 125 6.03 24.23 10.86
N GLU A 126 6.61 23.17 10.30
CA GLU A 126 8.06 22.99 10.29
C GLU A 126 8.74 24.12 9.50
N ARG A 127 10.00 24.41 9.84
CA ARG A 127 10.78 25.38 9.08
C ARG A 127 10.99 24.86 7.65
N CYS A 128 11.14 25.78 6.70
CA CYS A 128 11.47 25.42 5.33
C CYS A 128 12.72 24.56 5.29
N ASP A 129 12.64 23.43 4.58
CA ASP A 129 13.79 22.56 4.38
C ASP A 129 14.86 23.28 3.56
N VAL A 130 16.11 23.10 3.95
CA VAL A 130 17.26 23.65 3.24
C VAL A 130 18.17 22.50 2.84
N TYR A 131 18.35 22.32 1.54
CA TYR A 131 19.35 21.39 1.03
C TYR A 131 20.75 21.94 1.34
N ASP A 132 21.50 21.25 2.20
CA ASP A 132 22.91 21.52 2.45
C ASP A 132 23.79 20.51 1.68
N PRO A 133 24.51 20.92 0.63
CA PRO A 133 25.40 20.05 -0.13
C PRO A 133 26.53 19.41 0.71
N ARG A 134 26.81 19.94 1.90
CA ARG A 134 27.84 19.40 2.81
C ARG A 134 27.34 18.20 3.60
N VAL A 135 26.03 18.03 3.75
CA VAL A 135 25.44 16.88 4.43
C VAL A 135 25.34 15.73 3.44
N PRO A 136 26.04 14.60 3.68
CA PRO A 136 25.98 13.48 2.76
C PRO A 136 24.60 12.81 2.78
N ASN A 137 24.15 12.31 1.63
CA ASN A 137 22.91 11.53 1.53
C ASN A 137 22.95 10.22 2.35
N VAL A 138 24.15 9.65 2.50
CA VAL A 138 24.37 8.45 3.30
C VAL A 138 25.15 8.87 4.54
N THR A 139 24.55 8.73 5.72
CA THR A 139 25.30 8.78 6.97
C THR A 139 26.23 7.58 6.98
N SER A 140 27.55 7.80 7.01
CA SER A 140 28.50 6.72 7.21
C SER A 140 28.07 5.92 8.45
N SER A 141 27.68 4.66 8.25
CA SER A 141 27.45 3.72 9.35
C SER A 141 28.64 3.81 10.29
N PRO A 142 28.47 3.79 11.63
CA PRO A 142 29.61 3.60 12.50
C PRO A 142 30.31 2.32 12.03
N GLN A 143 31.52 2.47 11.51
CA GLN A 143 32.39 1.32 11.26
C GLN A 143 32.39 0.54 12.56
N ALA A 144 32.01 -0.74 12.51
CA ALA A 144 32.43 -1.66 13.54
C ALA A 144 33.94 -1.44 13.69
N VAL A 145 34.37 -1.02 14.88
CA VAL A 145 35.75 -0.66 15.19
C VAL A 145 36.63 -1.84 14.82
N ALA A 146 37.18 -1.81 13.62
CA ALA A 146 38.28 -2.64 13.20
C ALA A 146 39.53 -1.97 13.74
N GLY A 147 39.99 -2.44 14.89
CA GLY A 147 41.36 -2.30 15.39
C GLY A 147 41.81 -0.86 15.67
N ASP A 148 41.96 -0.55 16.95
CA ASP A 148 42.95 0.43 17.40
C ASP A 148 44.33 0.04 16.84
N SER A 149 44.72 0.69 15.75
CA SER A 149 46.12 0.79 15.34
C SER A 149 46.66 2.10 15.88
N ALA A 150 47.22 2.05 17.09
CA ALA A 150 48.17 3.04 17.58
C ALA A 150 49.46 2.33 18.01
N ALA A 151 50.40 2.29 17.07
CA ALA A 151 51.86 2.30 17.25
C ALA A 151 52.47 1.68 18.53
N VAL A 152 53.11 0.51 18.38
CA VAL A 152 54.37 0.23 19.07
C VAL A 152 55.36 -0.43 18.10
N THR A 153 56.54 0.17 18.06
CA THR A 153 57.78 -0.22 17.39
C THR A 153 58.19 -1.68 17.63
N GLY A 154 58.83 -2.29 16.63
CA GLY A 154 59.17 -3.71 16.60
C GLY A 154 60.16 -4.19 17.64
N LEU A 155 60.19 -5.52 17.79
CA LEU A 155 61.34 -6.40 17.96
C LEU A 155 60.85 -7.85 17.78
N ASP A 156 61.72 -8.69 17.26
CA ASP A 156 61.52 -10.09 16.89
C ASP A 156 61.02 -10.98 18.03
N ASP A 157 60.12 -11.92 17.72
CA ASP A 157 60.15 -13.35 18.15
C ASP A 157 58.80 -14.05 17.86
N GLU A 158 58.85 -15.14 17.09
CA GLU A 158 57.90 -16.27 17.11
C GLU A 158 58.54 -17.39 17.97
N PRO A 159 57.82 -18.40 18.54
CA PRO A 159 56.45 -18.84 18.25
C PRO A 159 55.58 -19.30 19.46
N ALA A 160 54.35 -19.72 19.12
CA ALA A 160 53.48 -20.71 19.78
C ALA A 160 52.62 -20.30 21.00
N GLY A 161 51.30 -20.46 20.86
CA GLY A 161 50.36 -20.50 21.98
C GLY A 161 48.91 -20.17 21.58
N ASP A 162 48.07 -21.20 21.52
CA ASP A 162 46.64 -21.19 21.25
C ASP A 162 45.82 -20.11 21.98
N ALA A 163 45.03 -19.37 21.22
CA ALA A 163 43.61 -19.07 21.46
C ALA A 163 43.18 -17.98 20.46
N ALA A 164 42.77 -18.40 19.26
CA ALA A 164 42.17 -17.49 18.29
C ALA A 164 40.93 -16.83 18.91
N ALA A 165 40.94 -15.49 19.00
CA ALA A 165 39.74 -14.71 19.28
C ALA A 165 38.61 -15.18 18.34
N PRO A 166 37.37 -15.36 18.82
CA PRO A 166 36.28 -15.86 17.98
C PRO A 166 36.10 -14.88 16.81
N THR A 167 36.41 -15.33 15.59
CA THR A 167 36.16 -14.57 14.38
C THR A 167 34.68 -14.20 14.34
N ALA A 168 34.38 -12.91 14.16
CA ALA A 168 33.01 -12.36 14.24
C ALA A 168 31.99 -13.01 13.27
N TYR A 169 32.47 -13.82 12.32
CA TYR A 169 31.70 -14.52 11.29
C TYR A 169 32.26 -15.93 11.05
N PRO A 170 31.84 -16.93 11.86
CA PRO A 170 32.42 -18.28 11.82
C PRO A 170 32.11 -19.03 10.52
N LEU A 171 30.93 -18.83 9.91
CA LEU A 171 30.54 -19.54 8.69
C LEU A 171 31.31 -19.01 7.48
N ARG A 172 31.46 -17.69 7.34
CA ARG A 172 32.30 -17.08 6.30
C ARG A 172 33.76 -17.54 6.43
N ALA A 173 34.32 -17.58 7.65
CA ALA A 173 35.67 -18.10 7.87
C ALA A 173 35.78 -19.57 7.45
N ALA A 174 34.83 -20.42 7.84
CA ALA A 174 34.80 -21.83 7.45
C ALA A 174 34.68 -22.02 5.93
N HIS A 175 33.90 -21.19 5.24
CA HIS A 175 33.77 -21.21 3.78
C HIS A 175 35.10 -20.90 3.09
N THR A 176 35.81 -19.85 3.52
CA THR A 176 37.15 -19.52 2.97
C THR A 176 38.19 -20.61 3.22
N GLN A 177 38.01 -21.44 4.26
CA GLN A 177 38.85 -22.59 4.58
C GLN A 177 38.39 -23.89 3.90
N GLY A 178 37.35 -23.85 3.07
CA GLY A 178 36.79 -25.04 2.40
C GLY A 178 36.01 -25.99 3.33
N ARG A 179 35.63 -25.53 4.53
CA ARG A 179 34.95 -26.30 5.59
C ARG A 179 33.46 -25.98 5.73
N LEU A 180 32.83 -25.33 4.74
CA LEU A 180 31.43 -24.92 4.78
C LEU A 180 30.47 -26.05 5.21
N TRP A 181 30.64 -27.24 4.63
CA TRP A 181 29.74 -28.37 4.83
C TRP A 181 29.75 -28.93 6.27
N SER A 182 30.82 -28.71 7.03
CA SER A 182 30.92 -29.13 8.43
C SER A 182 29.99 -28.35 9.37
N HIS A 183 29.53 -27.18 8.94
CA HIS A 183 28.61 -26.32 9.69
C HIS A 183 27.13 -26.60 9.41
N PHE A 184 26.81 -27.49 8.47
CA PHE A 184 25.41 -27.88 8.23
C PHE A 184 24.91 -28.76 9.38
N ALA A 185 23.72 -28.44 9.90
CA ALA A 185 23.07 -29.24 10.93
C ALA A 185 22.89 -30.70 10.44
N GLY A 186 23.41 -31.66 11.21
CA GLY A 186 23.42 -33.09 10.87
C GLY A 186 24.78 -33.62 10.35
N ALA A 187 25.71 -32.76 9.93
CA ALA A 187 27.05 -33.18 9.47
C ALA A 187 27.97 -33.67 10.61
N GLN A 188 27.72 -33.25 11.86
CA GLN A 188 28.45 -33.73 13.04
C GLN A 188 28.00 -35.13 13.49
N ALA A 189 26.77 -35.53 13.19
CA ALA A 189 26.26 -36.86 13.56
C ALA A 189 26.90 -37.97 12.72
N THR A 190 27.17 -37.70 11.43
CA THR A 190 27.87 -38.63 10.54
C THR A 190 29.37 -38.75 10.84
N MET A 191 30.02 -37.72 11.39
CA MET A 191 31.41 -37.81 11.87
C MET A 191 31.56 -38.66 13.15
N ALA A 192 30.52 -38.75 13.98
CA ALA A 192 30.56 -39.55 15.20
C ALA A 192 30.40 -41.05 14.96
N GLU A 193 29.75 -41.46 13.87
CA GLU A 193 29.49 -42.89 13.54
C GLU A 193 30.51 -43.49 12.56
N GLY A 194 31.23 -42.68 11.79
CA GLY A 194 32.27 -43.13 10.87
C GLY A 194 33.62 -42.53 11.24
N GLY A 195 34.50 -43.31 11.87
CA GLY A 195 35.87 -42.91 12.25
C GLY A 195 36.78 -42.60 11.05
N LEU A 196 36.50 -41.51 10.34
CA LEU A 196 37.29 -40.98 9.23
C LEU A 196 37.88 -39.62 9.60
N SER A 197 39.15 -39.49 9.25
CA SER A 197 40.06 -38.34 9.38
C SER A 197 39.43 -36.98 9.01
N GLU A 198 39.98 -35.88 9.57
CA GLU A 198 39.61 -34.45 9.46
C GLU A 198 39.58 -33.82 8.03
N GLY A 199 39.33 -34.59 6.98
CA GLY A 199 39.30 -34.14 5.58
C GLY A 199 37.90 -34.16 4.97
N SER A 200 37.38 -32.96 4.66
CA SER A 200 36.18 -32.63 3.87
C SER A 200 34.87 -33.34 4.25
N ALA A 201 34.04 -32.68 5.05
CA ALA A 201 32.62 -33.00 5.14
C ALA A 201 31.96 -32.85 3.76
N GLU A 202 31.15 -33.83 3.36
CA GLU A 202 30.37 -33.79 2.12
C GLU A 202 29.13 -32.88 2.26
N PRO A 203 28.66 -32.25 1.17
CA PRO A 203 27.42 -31.48 1.18
C PRO A 203 26.21 -32.35 1.56
N PRO A 204 25.18 -31.79 2.23
CA PRO A 204 23.98 -32.53 2.57
C PRO A 204 23.32 -33.16 1.33
N ALA A 205 22.94 -34.44 1.42
CA ALA A 205 22.38 -35.19 0.30
C ALA A 205 21.15 -34.50 -0.33
N TRP A 206 20.29 -33.89 0.49
CA TRP A 206 19.12 -33.14 0.01
C TRP A 206 19.52 -31.92 -0.82
N PHE A 207 20.60 -31.24 -0.45
CA PHE A 207 21.09 -30.03 -1.13
C PHE A 207 21.72 -30.39 -2.47
N VAL A 208 22.52 -31.46 -2.51
CA VAL A 208 23.08 -32.01 -3.76
C VAL A 208 21.96 -32.43 -4.72
N GLN A 209 20.95 -33.12 -4.22
CA GLN A 209 19.82 -33.53 -5.04
C GLN A 209 19.04 -32.32 -5.57
N LEU A 210 18.81 -31.30 -4.74
CA LEU A 210 18.17 -30.06 -5.14
C LEU A 210 18.97 -29.34 -6.25
N CYS A 211 20.28 -29.16 -6.08
CA CYS A 211 21.13 -28.55 -7.10
C CYS A 211 21.11 -29.34 -8.42
N ARG A 212 21.19 -30.67 -8.36
CA ARG A 212 21.07 -31.52 -9.56
C ARG A 212 19.73 -31.34 -10.25
N ASP A 213 18.64 -31.36 -9.49
CA ASP A 213 17.28 -31.21 -10.02
C ASP A 213 17.06 -29.81 -10.63
N LEU A 214 17.60 -28.75 -10.02
CA LEU A 214 17.55 -27.39 -10.56
C LEU A 214 18.35 -27.27 -11.87
N TYR A 215 19.55 -27.85 -11.91
CA TYR A 215 20.44 -27.82 -13.07
C TYR A 215 19.90 -28.60 -14.26
N PHE A 216 19.52 -29.87 -14.05
CA PHE A 216 19.02 -30.76 -15.10
C PHE A 216 17.52 -30.62 -15.36
N ARG A 217 16.84 -29.79 -14.55
CA ARG A 217 15.41 -29.51 -14.62
C ARG A 217 14.52 -30.72 -14.37
N THR A 218 15.03 -31.72 -13.67
CA THR A 218 14.34 -32.96 -13.30
C THR A 218 13.60 -32.82 -11.96
N ASP A 219 12.50 -33.55 -11.77
CA ASP A 219 11.79 -33.61 -10.49
C ASP A 219 11.98 -35.00 -9.84
N SER A 220 13.04 -35.19 -9.06
CA SER A 220 13.29 -36.47 -8.38
C SER A 220 12.40 -36.70 -7.14
N SER A 221 11.84 -35.63 -6.58
CA SER A 221 10.98 -35.66 -5.38
C SER A 221 9.56 -36.21 -5.61
N ALA A 222 9.19 -36.57 -6.84
CA ALA A 222 7.90 -37.20 -7.14
C ALA A 222 7.79 -38.65 -6.59
N ALA A 223 8.91 -39.25 -6.17
CA ALA A 223 8.97 -40.63 -5.67
C ALA A 223 8.63 -40.78 -4.18
N ASP A 224 8.87 -39.77 -3.33
CA ASP A 224 8.73 -39.89 -1.87
C ASP A 224 7.52 -39.11 -1.31
N LYS A 225 6.35 -39.76 -1.33
CA LYS A 225 5.08 -39.24 -0.76
C LYS A 225 4.96 -39.36 0.77
N ARG A 226 6.04 -39.62 1.53
CA ARG A 226 5.96 -39.94 2.97
C ARG A 226 6.24 -38.78 3.94
N LEU A 227 6.57 -37.57 3.45
CA LEU A 227 6.85 -36.38 4.28
C LEU A 227 5.79 -35.27 4.16
N ALA A 228 4.59 -35.59 3.67
CA ALA A 228 3.63 -34.62 3.15
C ALA A 228 2.84 -33.81 4.21
N ASP A 229 2.84 -34.19 5.48
CA ASP A 229 1.81 -33.68 6.42
C ASP A 229 2.31 -32.68 7.49
N ASP A 230 3.59 -32.26 7.52
CA ASP A 230 4.14 -31.44 8.64
C ASP A 230 4.90 -30.16 8.24
N PHE A 231 4.84 -29.72 6.98
CA PHE A 231 5.66 -28.57 6.52
C PHE A 231 5.31 -27.23 7.20
N ASP A 232 4.04 -27.01 7.57
CA ASP A 232 3.62 -25.80 8.29
C ASP A 232 4.24 -25.72 9.69
N ALA A 233 4.48 -26.87 10.34
CA ALA A 233 5.19 -26.96 11.61
C ALA A 233 6.70 -26.73 11.44
N VAL A 234 7.27 -27.14 10.30
CA VAL A 234 8.69 -26.97 9.96
C VAL A 234 9.04 -25.52 9.57
N ALA A 235 8.16 -24.84 8.83
CA ALA A 235 8.28 -23.40 8.55
C ALA A 235 8.12 -22.55 9.83
N GLN A 236 7.35 -23.05 10.82
CA GLN A 236 7.28 -22.45 12.16
C GLN A 236 8.53 -22.77 13.00
N ALA A 237 9.08 -23.98 12.94
CA ALA A 237 10.27 -24.39 13.69
C ALA A 237 11.59 -23.75 13.19
N SER A 238 11.62 -23.30 11.93
CA SER A 238 12.74 -22.53 11.36
C SER A 238 12.67 -21.03 11.69
N ASP A 239 11.60 -20.58 12.37
CA ASP A 239 11.51 -19.26 12.98
C ASP A 239 12.23 -19.27 14.34
N PRO A 240 13.37 -18.55 14.51
CA PRO A 240 14.13 -18.56 15.77
C PRO A 240 13.33 -18.02 16.97
N LEU A 241 12.17 -17.39 16.75
CA LEU A 241 11.25 -16.94 17.80
C LEU A 241 10.21 -18.00 18.21
N ALA A 242 10.03 -19.07 17.43
CA ALA A 242 9.15 -20.18 17.79
C ALA A 242 9.67 -20.94 19.02
N ASP A 243 10.99 -21.00 19.21
CA ASP A 243 11.62 -21.62 20.38
C ASP A 243 11.31 -20.87 21.69
N GLN A 244 11.19 -19.53 21.66
CA GLN A 244 10.80 -18.74 22.85
C GLN A 244 9.32 -18.93 23.19
N ALA A 245 8.44 -18.96 22.19
CA ALA A 245 7.01 -19.22 22.39
C ALA A 245 6.73 -20.67 22.83
N ALA A 246 7.52 -21.65 22.36
CA ALA A 246 7.43 -23.04 22.79
C ALA A 246 7.87 -23.23 24.25
N VAL A 247 8.86 -22.48 24.72
CA VAL A 247 9.31 -22.49 26.13
C VAL A 247 8.28 -21.84 27.06
N GLU A 248 7.54 -20.84 26.60
CA GLU A 248 6.42 -20.25 27.36
C GLU A 248 5.16 -21.12 27.34
N ALA A 249 4.83 -21.76 26.21
CA ALA A 249 3.71 -22.68 26.09
C ALA A 249 3.94 -24.01 26.85
N ALA A 250 5.18 -24.48 26.94
CA ALA A 250 5.57 -25.65 27.73
C ALA A 250 5.39 -25.44 29.25
N LYS A 251 5.28 -24.19 29.72
CA LYS A 251 4.97 -23.87 31.13
C LYS A 251 3.47 -23.90 31.44
N SER A 252 2.58 -23.93 30.44
CA SER A 252 1.14 -23.65 30.68
C SER A 252 0.15 -24.77 30.40
N MET A 253 0.52 -25.94 29.84
CA MET A 253 -0.47 -27.02 29.63
C MET A 253 0.07 -28.44 29.80
N GLY A 254 -0.28 -29.03 30.94
CA GLY A 254 -0.43 -30.47 31.09
C GLY A 254 -1.84 -30.93 30.70
N SER A 255 -1.92 -32.03 29.97
CA SER A 255 -3.07 -32.94 29.80
C SER A 255 -4.22 -32.49 28.88
N ARG A 256 -4.33 -33.15 27.70
CA ARG A 256 -5.39 -34.14 27.41
C ARG A 256 -5.23 -34.79 26.03
N ARG A 257 -5.46 -36.11 26.00
CA ARG A 257 -5.48 -37.01 24.82
C ARG A 257 -6.80 -36.90 24.04
N GLY A 258 -6.66 -36.76 22.71
CA GLY A 258 -7.17 -37.66 21.66
C GLY A 258 -8.67 -37.77 21.37
N VAL A 259 -9.07 -37.52 20.11
CA VAL A 259 -10.02 -38.32 19.31
C VAL A 259 -9.68 -38.13 17.82
N ALA A 260 -9.62 -39.23 17.05
CA ALA A 260 -9.42 -39.26 15.60
C ALA A 260 -10.74 -39.15 14.83
N SER A 261 -10.73 -38.54 13.63
CA SER A 261 -11.79 -38.69 12.62
C SER A 261 -11.29 -38.34 11.20
N VAL A 262 -11.15 -39.36 10.34
CA VAL A 262 -11.90 -39.62 9.08
C VAL A 262 -11.55 -38.74 7.86
N LEU A 263 -10.95 -39.42 6.87
CA LEU A 263 -10.66 -39.00 5.49
C LEU A 263 -11.93 -38.73 4.65
N PRO A 264 -11.84 -37.86 3.62
CA PRO A 264 -12.61 -38.03 2.39
C PRO A 264 -11.75 -38.18 1.13
N LEU A 265 -12.32 -38.95 0.22
CA LEU A 265 -11.83 -39.50 -1.04
C LEU A 265 -11.41 -38.46 -2.10
N ALA A 266 -10.45 -38.92 -2.91
CA ALA A 266 -9.89 -38.31 -4.11
C ALA A 266 -10.89 -38.08 -5.26
N GLY A 267 -10.61 -37.05 -6.05
CA GLY A 267 -11.14 -36.84 -7.39
C GLY A 267 -10.23 -35.91 -8.18
N SER A 268 -9.31 -36.48 -8.97
CA SER A 268 -8.39 -35.76 -9.85
C SER A 268 -8.67 -36.15 -11.30
N PRO A 269 -8.89 -35.21 -12.23
CA PRO A 269 -8.86 -35.53 -13.65
C PRO A 269 -7.40 -35.46 -14.15
N SER A 270 -6.88 -36.62 -14.54
CA SER A 270 -5.60 -36.78 -15.24
C SER A 270 -5.77 -36.39 -16.71
N ALA A 271 -5.11 -35.32 -17.16
CA ALA A 271 -4.90 -35.05 -18.58
C ALA A 271 -3.50 -35.53 -18.96
N ALA A 272 -3.44 -36.66 -19.67
CA ALA A 272 -2.20 -37.23 -20.18
C ALA A 272 -1.63 -36.33 -21.28
N ALA A 273 -0.37 -35.92 -21.12
CA ALA A 273 0.38 -35.20 -22.13
C ALA A 273 0.76 -36.14 -23.27
N LEU A 274 0.37 -35.77 -24.49
CA LEU A 274 0.80 -36.38 -25.74
C LEU A 274 2.28 -36.04 -25.99
N ILE A 275 3.10 -37.07 -26.08
CA ILE A 275 4.51 -36.99 -26.47
C ILE A 275 4.56 -36.74 -27.98
N GLY A 276 5.07 -35.58 -28.38
CA GLY A 276 5.49 -35.28 -29.74
C GLY A 276 6.87 -34.65 -29.72
N ARG A 277 7.88 -35.35 -30.25
CA ARG A 277 9.18 -34.76 -30.60
C ARG A 277 9.05 -34.01 -31.92
N ALA A 278 9.42 -32.74 -31.97
CA ALA A 278 9.73 -32.01 -33.19
C ALA A 278 10.63 -30.79 -32.88
N ASP A 279 11.81 -30.81 -33.50
CA ASP A 279 12.74 -29.73 -33.89
C ASP A 279 13.08 -28.53 -32.98
N ASP A 280 14.39 -28.26 -33.01
CA ASP A 280 15.17 -27.26 -32.28
C ASP A 280 14.80 -25.80 -32.61
N SER A 281 14.04 -25.21 -31.70
CA SER A 281 14.26 -23.91 -31.03
C SER A 281 12.93 -23.51 -30.42
N VAL A 282 12.59 -24.10 -29.28
CA VAL A 282 11.42 -23.64 -28.53
C VAL A 282 11.73 -22.23 -28.06
N GLU A 283 11.22 -21.24 -28.80
CA GLU A 283 11.26 -19.84 -28.42
C GLU A 283 10.37 -19.69 -27.18
N VAL A 284 10.96 -19.89 -26.00
CA VAL A 284 10.26 -19.77 -24.72
C VAL A 284 10.15 -18.29 -24.37
N ASP A 285 8.95 -17.83 -24.05
CA ASP A 285 8.74 -16.47 -23.57
C ASP A 285 9.62 -16.21 -22.33
N PRO A 286 10.54 -15.24 -22.38
CA PRO A 286 11.46 -15.01 -21.29
C PRO A 286 10.78 -14.51 -20.00
N TYR A 287 9.52 -14.05 -20.04
CA TYR A 287 8.75 -13.74 -18.83
C TYR A 287 8.29 -14.97 -18.07
N LEU A 288 8.03 -16.08 -18.78
CA LEU A 288 7.56 -17.35 -18.20
C LEU A 288 8.71 -18.32 -17.95
N TRP A 289 9.87 -18.07 -18.54
CA TRP A 289 11.08 -18.84 -18.31
C TRP A 289 11.61 -18.65 -16.90
N LEU A 290 11.99 -19.77 -16.27
CA LEU A 290 12.61 -19.79 -14.95
C LEU A 290 14.08 -20.22 -15.08
N PRO A 291 15.04 -19.27 -15.13
CA PRO A 291 16.46 -19.58 -15.09
C PRO A 291 16.89 -20.00 -13.68
N PHE A 292 17.90 -20.87 -13.62
CA PHE A 292 18.56 -21.29 -12.38
C PHE A 292 20.06 -21.31 -12.64
N ASP A 293 20.71 -20.21 -12.29
CA ASP A 293 22.14 -20.04 -12.44
C ASP A 293 22.78 -20.44 -11.11
N LEU A 294 23.16 -21.72 -11.02
CA LEU A 294 23.86 -22.26 -9.86
C LEU A 294 25.28 -21.69 -9.81
N LEU A 295 25.67 -21.23 -8.62
CA LEU A 295 27.02 -20.78 -8.36
C LEU A 295 27.91 -21.99 -8.02
N ASP A 296 29.20 -21.87 -8.29
CA ASP A 296 30.19 -22.81 -7.78
C ASP A 296 30.42 -22.54 -6.29
N VAL A 297 30.91 -23.55 -5.56
CA VAL A 297 31.14 -23.42 -4.10
C VAL A 297 32.09 -22.26 -3.78
N ALA A 298 33.09 -22.00 -4.64
CA ALA A 298 33.99 -20.86 -4.48
C ALA A 298 33.28 -19.50 -4.62
N ASP A 299 32.20 -19.45 -5.40
CA ASP A 299 31.43 -18.23 -5.72
C ASP A 299 30.21 -18.05 -4.80
N TYR A 300 29.98 -18.97 -3.85
CA TYR A 300 28.93 -18.79 -2.85
C TYR A 300 29.16 -17.53 -2.03
N HIS A 301 28.09 -16.75 -1.90
CA HIS A 301 28.11 -15.57 -1.05
C HIS A 301 27.65 -15.95 0.36
N VAL A 302 28.62 -16.07 1.27
CA VAL A 302 28.40 -16.40 2.67
C VAL A 302 28.56 -15.15 3.53
N GLY A 303 27.54 -14.85 4.33
CA GLY A 303 27.57 -13.75 5.29
C GLY A 303 26.19 -13.39 5.84
N PRO A 304 26.11 -12.42 6.76
CA PRO A 304 24.85 -11.92 7.26
C PRO A 304 24.12 -11.07 6.21
N TYR A 305 22.84 -10.79 6.46
CA TYR A 305 22.11 -9.82 5.68
C TYR A 305 22.63 -8.39 5.95
N GLU A 306 23.04 -7.70 4.89
CA GLU A 306 23.47 -6.31 4.95
C GLU A 306 22.35 -5.40 4.44
N PHE A 307 21.87 -4.50 5.30
CA PHE A 307 20.90 -3.49 4.90
C PHE A 307 21.51 -2.51 3.88
N PRO A 308 20.72 -2.04 2.90
CA PRO A 308 21.15 -0.95 2.02
C PRO A 308 21.59 0.26 2.84
N ARG A 309 22.64 0.97 2.40
CA ARG A 309 23.20 2.12 3.14
C ARG A 309 22.21 3.29 3.29
N THR A 310 21.21 3.34 2.43
CA THR A 310 20.12 4.33 2.44
C THR A 310 18.95 3.92 3.33
N ALA A 311 18.95 2.70 3.88
CA ALA A 311 17.87 2.21 4.72
C ALA A 311 17.95 2.84 6.12
N SER A 312 16.94 3.62 6.48
CA SER A 312 16.86 4.42 7.72
C SER A 312 16.22 3.67 8.90
N TYR A 313 16.31 2.34 8.93
CA TYR A 313 15.78 1.52 10.03
C TYR A 313 16.56 1.78 11.33
N THR A 314 15.84 1.86 12.46
CA THR A 314 16.45 1.87 13.79
C THR A 314 17.12 0.54 14.12
N VAL A 315 18.01 0.50 15.11
CA VAL A 315 18.70 -0.73 15.52
C VAL A 315 17.70 -1.82 15.93
N GLU A 316 16.65 -1.46 16.68
CA GLU A 316 15.61 -2.41 17.09
C GLU A 316 14.86 -3.00 15.90
N GLN A 317 14.50 -2.16 14.92
CA GLN A 317 13.85 -2.61 13.70
C GLN A 317 14.77 -3.52 12.90
N GLN A 318 16.05 -3.18 12.76
CA GLN A 318 17.03 -4.03 12.08
C GLN A 318 17.13 -5.42 12.76
N VAL A 319 17.15 -5.46 14.10
CA VAL A 319 17.12 -6.73 14.85
C VAL A 319 15.84 -7.53 14.58
N ARG A 320 14.66 -6.89 14.61
CA ARG A 320 13.38 -7.56 14.31
C ARG A 320 13.30 -8.04 12.85
N LEU A 321 13.78 -7.24 11.89
CA LEU A 321 13.85 -7.59 10.47
C LEU A 321 14.85 -8.73 10.18
N CYS A 322 15.86 -8.89 11.03
CA CYS A 322 16.78 -10.03 11.05
C CYS A 322 16.35 -11.16 12.01
N LEU A 323 15.06 -11.22 12.39
CA LEU A 323 14.50 -12.29 13.24
C LEU A 323 15.21 -12.47 14.59
N GLY A 324 15.63 -11.36 15.21
CA GLY A 324 16.34 -11.34 16.49
C GLY A 324 17.84 -11.59 16.39
N GLN A 325 18.36 -12.04 15.25
CA GLN A 325 19.76 -12.43 15.08
C GLN A 325 20.41 -11.70 13.90
N ARG A 326 20.87 -10.47 14.13
CA ARG A 326 21.51 -9.64 13.10
C ARG A 326 22.75 -10.27 12.46
N GLN A 327 23.55 -10.99 13.24
CA GLN A 327 24.80 -11.59 12.77
C GLN A 327 24.62 -12.98 12.16
N LYS A 328 23.37 -13.46 12.02
CA LYS A 328 23.10 -14.78 11.45
C LYS A 328 23.53 -14.80 9.98
N GLU A 329 24.39 -15.75 9.64
CA GLU A 329 24.95 -15.90 8.30
C GLU A 329 24.10 -16.86 7.46
N TYR A 330 23.94 -16.52 6.19
CA TYR A 330 23.23 -17.32 5.19
C TYR A 330 24.15 -17.60 4.00
N VAL A 331 23.84 -18.63 3.23
CA VAL A 331 24.58 -19.00 2.02
C VAL A 331 23.71 -18.75 0.80
N HIS A 332 24.08 -17.76 -0.02
CA HIS A 332 23.48 -17.56 -1.35
C HIS A 332 24.21 -18.43 -2.39
N PHE A 333 23.47 -19.33 -3.02
CA PHE A 333 24.04 -20.38 -3.88
C PHE A 333 23.51 -20.38 -5.32
N CYS A 334 22.45 -19.62 -5.62
CA CYS A 334 21.83 -19.62 -6.94
C CYS A 334 21.09 -18.31 -7.22
N ASN A 335 21.31 -17.76 -8.42
CA ASN A 335 20.49 -16.70 -9.00
C ASN A 335 19.34 -17.31 -9.81
N THR A 336 18.15 -16.73 -9.73
CA THR A 336 16.96 -17.21 -10.44
C THR A 336 16.22 -16.07 -11.14
N TYR A 337 14.90 -16.19 -11.31
CA TYR A 337 14.03 -15.27 -12.04
C TYR A 337 14.38 -13.78 -11.83
N CYS A 338 14.44 -13.03 -12.94
CA CYS A 338 14.81 -11.64 -12.94
C CYS A 338 13.58 -10.71 -12.95
N PHE A 339 13.68 -9.60 -12.25
CA PHE A 339 12.70 -8.52 -12.25
C PHE A 339 13.26 -7.27 -12.93
N PRO A 340 12.42 -6.45 -13.58
CA PRO A 340 12.86 -5.21 -14.20
C PRO A 340 13.30 -4.20 -13.14
N GLU A 341 14.19 -3.29 -13.51
CA GLU A 341 14.64 -2.26 -12.58
C GLU A 341 13.56 -1.20 -12.36
N ARG A 342 13.64 -0.55 -11.20
CA ARG A 342 12.66 0.45 -10.75
C ARG A 342 12.45 1.60 -11.73
N TRP A 343 13.50 2.05 -12.42
CA TRP A 343 13.46 3.19 -13.35
C TRP A 343 13.07 2.81 -14.78
N GLN A 344 13.01 1.52 -15.11
CA GLN A 344 12.60 1.05 -16.43
C GLN A 344 11.07 1.11 -16.59
N ILE A 345 10.60 0.89 -17.83
CA ILE A 345 9.17 0.73 -18.09
C ILE A 345 8.66 -0.50 -17.29
N PRO A 346 7.51 -0.43 -16.60
CA PRO A 346 7.03 -1.53 -15.76
C PRO A 346 6.83 -2.89 -16.45
N THR A 347 6.66 -2.87 -17.77
CA THR A 347 6.50 -4.03 -18.65
C THR A 347 7.78 -4.36 -19.43
N SER A 348 8.94 -4.03 -18.87
CA SER A 348 10.26 -4.41 -19.40
C SER A 348 10.70 -5.78 -18.91
N MET A 349 11.62 -6.38 -19.66
CA MET A 349 12.28 -7.63 -19.29
C MET A 349 13.01 -7.50 -17.95
N GLY A 350 13.08 -8.60 -17.20
CA GLY A 350 13.81 -8.65 -15.95
C GLY A 350 15.33 -8.57 -16.15
N THR A 351 16.00 -7.80 -15.30
CA THR A 351 17.45 -7.61 -15.33
C THR A 351 18.11 -7.93 -13.98
N GLN A 352 17.41 -7.74 -12.86
CA GLN A 352 17.91 -8.04 -11.53
C GLN A 352 17.43 -9.41 -11.06
N PRO A 353 18.34 -10.40 -10.89
CA PRO A 353 17.95 -11.74 -10.48
C PRO A 353 17.58 -11.80 -8.99
N ALA A 354 16.54 -12.58 -8.70
CA ALA A 354 16.26 -13.01 -7.33
C ALA A 354 17.29 -14.05 -6.87
N ARG A 355 17.47 -14.18 -5.55
CA ARG A 355 18.50 -15.02 -4.92
C ARG A 355 17.88 -16.15 -4.12
N LEU A 356 18.46 -17.35 -4.23
CA LEU A 356 18.12 -18.48 -3.37
C LEU A 356 19.18 -18.65 -2.28
N LEU A 357 18.73 -18.64 -1.03
CA LEU A 357 19.58 -18.76 0.14
C LEU A 357 19.23 -20.01 0.96
N VAL A 358 20.22 -20.54 1.67
CA VAL A 358 20.05 -21.62 2.66
C VAL A 358 20.67 -21.21 3.98
N ASP A 359 20.02 -21.62 5.07
CA ASP A 359 20.55 -21.53 6.42
C ASP A 359 21.21 -22.86 6.82
N PRO A 360 22.55 -22.92 6.96
CA PRO A 360 23.24 -24.15 7.34
C PRO A 360 22.98 -24.54 8.80
N SER A 361 22.60 -23.59 9.67
CA SER A 361 22.34 -23.86 11.09
C SER A 361 20.97 -24.49 11.34
N CYS A 362 20.07 -24.48 10.34
CA CYS A 362 18.72 -25.00 10.48
C CYS A 362 18.72 -26.55 10.43
N PRO A 363 18.17 -27.25 11.44
CA PRO A 363 18.11 -28.72 11.45
C PRO A 363 17.16 -29.27 10.38
N THR A 364 16.18 -28.46 9.95
CA THR A 364 15.25 -28.79 8.89
C THR A 364 15.67 -28.09 7.60
N PRO A 365 15.61 -28.79 6.46
CA PRO A 365 16.06 -28.20 5.20
C PRO A 365 15.02 -27.19 4.71
N VAL A 366 15.43 -25.91 4.62
CA VAL A 366 14.60 -24.79 4.16
C VAL A 366 15.41 -23.96 3.16
N VAL A 367 14.75 -23.56 2.07
CA VAL A 367 15.32 -22.63 1.08
C VAL A 367 14.56 -21.32 1.16
N PHE A 368 15.29 -20.21 1.21
CA PHE A 368 14.72 -18.86 1.24
C PHE A 368 14.86 -18.21 -0.13
N LEU A 369 13.77 -17.63 -0.65
CA LEU A 369 13.80 -16.78 -1.84
C LEU A 369 13.81 -15.31 -1.42
N GLN A 370 14.87 -14.61 -1.83
CA GLN A 370 15.01 -13.16 -1.71
C GLN A 370 14.78 -12.52 -3.08
N LEU A 371 13.74 -11.69 -3.19
CA LEU A 371 13.34 -11.07 -4.46
C LEU A 371 14.30 -9.94 -4.91
N SER A 372 14.81 -9.17 -3.94
CA SER A 372 15.81 -8.10 -4.13
C SER A 372 16.66 -7.98 -2.86
N PRO A 373 17.90 -7.43 -2.94
CA PRO A 373 18.70 -7.07 -1.77
C PRO A 373 17.96 -6.21 -0.72
N ASP A 374 16.93 -5.47 -1.11
CA ASP A 374 16.15 -4.63 -0.18
C ASP A 374 15.23 -5.43 0.75
N PHE A 375 15.02 -6.73 0.47
CA PHE A 375 14.22 -7.61 1.33
C PHE A 375 15.06 -8.16 2.48
N PRO A 376 14.69 -7.90 3.75
CA PRO A 376 15.34 -8.49 4.90
C PRO A 376 14.86 -9.93 5.17
N PRO A 377 15.58 -10.71 6.00
CA PRO A 377 15.25 -12.11 6.31
C PRO A 377 13.82 -12.34 6.81
N ALA A 378 13.24 -11.38 7.54
CA ALA A 378 11.86 -11.46 7.99
C ALA A 378 10.83 -11.57 6.84
N MET A 379 11.19 -11.14 5.62
CA MET A 379 10.32 -11.15 4.42
C MET A 379 10.83 -12.06 3.30
N TRP A 380 11.87 -12.86 3.54
CA TRP A 380 12.27 -13.90 2.58
C TRP A 380 11.23 -15.03 2.57
N LEU A 381 10.90 -15.52 1.38
CA LEU A 381 9.89 -16.57 1.19
C LEU A 381 10.49 -17.92 1.56
N PRO A 382 10.06 -18.58 2.66
CA PRO A 382 10.55 -19.90 3.03
C PRO A 382 9.86 -20.94 2.15
N MET A 383 10.64 -21.85 1.58
CA MET A 383 10.14 -22.88 0.68
C MET A 383 10.69 -24.24 1.07
N ARG A 384 9.96 -25.29 0.69
CA ARG A 384 10.48 -26.65 0.79
C ARG A 384 11.70 -26.79 -0.12
N PRO A 385 12.69 -27.62 0.24
CA PRO A 385 13.86 -27.91 -0.56
C PRO A 385 13.50 -28.88 -1.70
N SER A 386 12.52 -28.53 -2.51
CA SER A 386 12.06 -29.29 -3.67
C SER A 386 11.90 -28.34 -4.85
N VAL A 387 12.35 -28.79 -6.03
CA VAL A 387 12.24 -28.03 -7.27
C VAL A 387 10.79 -27.70 -7.61
N THR A 388 9.85 -28.60 -7.30
CA THR A 388 8.41 -28.35 -7.51
C THR A 388 7.89 -27.17 -6.68
N ALA A 389 8.34 -27.06 -5.42
CA ALA A 389 7.96 -25.95 -4.54
C ALA A 389 8.58 -24.63 -5.01
N ILE A 390 9.88 -24.64 -5.30
CA ILE A 390 10.62 -23.47 -5.78
C ILE A 390 10.04 -22.96 -7.11
N ARG A 391 9.81 -23.87 -8.08
CA ARG A 391 9.18 -23.54 -9.36
C ARG A 391 7.76 -23.03 -9.18
N GLY A 392 6.97 -23.62 -8.29
CA GLY A 392 5.59 -23.18 -8.04
C GLY A 392 5.50 -21.75 -7.50
N VAL A 393 6.43 -21.36 -6.63
CA VAL A 393 6.53 -19.98 -6.13
C VAL A 393 6.99 -19.05 -7.25
N LEU A 394 8.10 -19.35 -7.91
CA LEU A 394 8.65 -18.50 -8.99
C LEU A 394 7.69 -18.37 -10.18
N SER A 395 6.99 -19.44 -10.56
CA SER A 395 5.99 -19.41 -11.63
C SER A 395 4.83 -18.48 -11.31
N SER A 396 4.53 -18.28 -10.02
CA SER A 396 3.48 -17.34 -9.60
C SER A 396 3.90 -15.89 -9.88
N PHE A 397 5.15 -15.53 -9.60
CA PHE A 397 5.71 -14.22 -9.95
C PHE A 397 5.83 -14.03 -11.47
N ALA A 398 6.32 -15.06 -12.17
CA ALA A 398 6.43 -15.06 -13.63
C ALA A 398 5.07 -14.88 -14.32
N THR A 399 4.04 -15.58 -13.83
CA THR A 399 2.66 -15.44 -14.36
C THR A 399 2.12 -14.04 -14.09
N ALA A 400 2.32 -13.47 -12.90
CA ALA A 400 1.88 -12.12 -12.58
C ALA A 400 2.59 -11.06 -13.47
N ALA A 401 3.90 -11.22 -13.70
CA ALA A 401 4.65 -10.33 -14.59
C ALA A 401 4.20 -10.45 -16.05
N TYR A 402 3.95 -11.68 -16.52
CA TYR A 402 3.41 -11.95 -17.86
C TYR A 402 2.04 -11.31 -18.05
N LEU A 403 1.09 -11.54 -17.13
CA LEU A 403 -0.25 -10.95 -17.20
C LEU A 403 -0.20 -9.41 -17.18
N HIS A 404 0.64 -8.83 -16.32
CA HIS A 404 0.85 -7.38 -16.30
C HIS A 404 1.35 -6.84 -17.65
N ARG A 405 2.30 -7.54 -18.30
CA ARG A 405 2.78 -7.20 -19.63
C ARG A 405 1.64 -7.25 -20.65
N GLU A 406 0.91 -8.36 -20.72
CA GLU A 406 -0.17 -8.52 -21.71
C GLU A 406 -1.25 -7.45 -21.57
N GLU A 407 -1.58 -7.06 -20.34
CA GLU A 407 -2.63 -6.07 -20.08
C GLU A 407 -2.17 -4.62 -20.26
N GLN A 408 -0.93 -4.28 -19.85
CA GLN A 408 -0.50 -2.89 -19.69
C GLN A 408 0.57 -2.44 -20.69
N HIS A 409 1.20 -3.36 -21.44
CA HIS A 409 2.31 -3.00 -22.31
C HIS A 409 1.91 -2.01 -23.41
N ALA A 410 0.74 -2.21 -24.03
CA ALA A 410 0.23 -1.29 -25.05
C ALA A 410 0.01 0.14 -24.50
N VAL A 411 -0.47 0.26 -23.26
CA VAL A 411 -0.69 1.54 -22.59
C VAL A 411 0.64 2.27 -22.37
N PHE A 412 1.65 1.55 -21.85
CA PHE A 412 2.97 2.13 -21.62
C PHE A 412 3.71 2.48 -22.92
N THR A 413 3.61 1.65 -23.96
CA THR A 413 4.19 1.95 -25.27
C THR A 413 3.55 3.18 -25.91
N HIS A 414 2.23 3.30 -25.85
CA HIS A 414 1.53 4.50 -26.33
C HIS A 414 1.94 5.76 -25.56
N ARG A 415 2.09 5.64 -24.23
CA ARG A 415 2.58 6.72 -23.38
C ARG A 415 4.00 7.12 -23.75
N TYR A 416 4.89 6.16 -23.98
CA TYR A 416 6.28 6.41 -24.38
C TYR A 416 6.36 7.19 -25.71
N GLU A 417 5.57 6.80 -26.71
CA GLU A 417 5.50 7.51 -27.99
C GLU A 417 4.93 8.94 -27.83
N THR A 418 3.89 9.09 -27.01
CA THR A 418 3.27 10.38 -26.72
C THR A 418 4.25 11.32 -26.01
N VAL A 419 4.95 10.82 -25.00
CA VAL A 419 6.00 11.54 -24.27
C VAL A 419 7.09 12.00 -25.23
N LYS A 420 7.61 11.11 -26.07
CA LYS A 420 8.65 11.45 -27.04
C LYS A 420 8.17 12.56 -27.97
N ARG A 421 6.91 12.50 -28.42
CA ARG A 421 6.32 13.54 -29.25
C ARG A 421 6.18 14.88 -28.53
N VAL A 422 5.73 14.88 -27.27
CA VAL A 422 5.60 16.10 -26.46
C VAL A 422 6.97 16.73 -26.20
N MET A 423 7.98 15.92 -25.88
CA MET A 423 9.36 16.38 -25.71
C MET A 423 9.91 17.02 -26.99
N GLU A 424 9.69 16.41 -28.16
CA GLU A 424 10.06 17.00 -29.45
C GLU A 424 9.37 18.36 -29.69
N LEU A 425 8.07 18.48 -29.36
CA LEU A 425 7.32 19.73 -29.48
C LEU A 425 7.85 20.82 -28.52
N GLN A 426 8.30 20.42 -27.34
CA GLN A 426 8.89 21.30 -26.32
C GLN A 426 10.40 21.54 -26.52
N GLN A 427 11.00 20.97 -27.58
CA GLN A 427 12.43 21.06 -27.88
C GLN A 427 13.33 20.50 -26.75
N LEU A 428 12.83 19.50 -26.04
CA LEU A 428 13.58 18.75 -25.03
C LEU A 428 14.40 17.62 -25.69
N PRO A 429 15.53 17.22 -25.10
CA PRO A 429 16.36 16.15 -25.64
C PRO A 429 15.64 14.79 -25.60
N THR A 430 15.60 14.08 -26.72
CA THR A 430 15.00 12.73 -26.85
C THR A 430 16.02 11.65 -27.23
N THR A 431 17.30 12.02 -27.29
CA THR A 431 18.39 11.11 -27.66
C THR A 431 18.80 10.18 -26.52
N GLN A 432 18.63 10.60 -25.26
CA GLN A 432 18.89 9.78 -24.09
C GLN A 432 17.59 9.11 -23.62
N GLU A 433 17.58 7.78 -23.51
CA GLU A 433 16.41 7.03 -23.03
C GLU A 433 16.00 7.45 -21.62
N GLY A 434 16.97 7.78 -20.75
CA GLY A 434 16.72 8.25 -19.40
C GLY A 434 15.83 9.49 -19.32
N ASP A 435 16.02 10.45 -20.24
CA ASP A 435 15.20 11.68 -20.27
C ASP A 435 13.75 11.36 -20.63
N VAL A 436 13.55 10.43 -21.57
CA VAL A 436 12.22 9.96 -21.98
C VAL A 436 11.52 9.22 -20.84
N LEU A 437 12.23 8.36 -20.11
CA LEU A 437 11.68 7.64 -18.94
C LEU A 437 11.29 8.59 -17.80
N ARG A 438 12.12 9.63 -17.54
CA ARG A 438 11.80 10.68 -16.56
C ARG A 438 10.56 11.46 -16.97
N PHE A 439 10.44 11.83 -18.24
CA PHE A 439 9.27 12.55 -18.74
C PHE A 439 8.03 11.66 -18.77
N MET A 440 8.18 10.35 -18.97
CA MET A 440 7.10 9.38 -18.87
C MET A 440 6.56 9.27 -17.43
N ALA A 441 7.44 9.29 -16.43
CA ALA A 441 7.05 9.40 -15.03
C ALA A 441 6.36 10.75 -14.72
N TYR A 442 6.82 11.85 -15.32
CA TYR A 442 6.15 13.15 -15.20
C TYR A 442 4.74 13.14 -15.81
N GLU A 443 4.58 12.57 -17.00
CA GLU A 443 3.28 12.44 -17.68
C GLU A 443 2.29 11.56 -16.91
N ALA A 444 2.73 10.76 -15.92
CA ALA A 444 1.83 10.08 -14.94
C ALA A 444 0.87 11.04 -14.25
N ARG A 445 1.22 12.32 -14.20
CA ARG A 445 0.37 13.41 -13.67
C ARG A 445 -0.81 13.77 -14.56
N ASN A 446 -0.71 13.49 -15.85
CA ASN A 446 -1.72 13.80 -16.84
C ASN A 446 -2.65 12.61 -17.15
N THR A 447 -2.43 11.45 -16.52
CA THR A 447 -3.33 10.30 -16.69
C THR A 447 -4.72 10.64 -16.16
N PRO A 448 -5.79 10.49 -16.95
CA PRO A 448 -7.14 10.63 -16.45
C PRO A 448 -7.48 9.56 -15.41
N TYR A 449 -8.25 9.91 -14.38
CA TYR A 449 -8.65 8.97 -13.33
C TYR A 449 -9.42 7.75 -13.87
N LEU A 450 -10.25 7.93 -14.91
CA LEU A 450 -11.06 6.87 -15.51
C LEU A 450 -10.22 5.82 -16.27
N ASP A 451 -9.02 6.20 -16.70
CA ASP A 451 -8.12 5.33 -17.45
C ASP A 451 -7.17 4.56 -16.52
N ALA A 452 -7.13 4.90 -15.23
CA ALA A 452 -6.27 4.24 -14.25
C ALA A 452 -6.86 2.88 -13.82
N PRO A 453 -6.03 1.82 -13.70
CA PRO A 453 -6.48 0.47 -13.35
C PRO A 453 -6.77 0.32 -11.84
N LEU A 454 -7.68 1.12 -11.28
CA LEU A 454 -7.93 1.22 -9.84
C LEU A 454 -8.56 -0.03 -9.20
N ARG A 455 -9.24 -0.85 -10.00
CA ARG A 455 -9.96 -2.06 -9.56
C ARG A 455 -9.55 -3.30 -10.36
N GLU A 456 -8.29 -3.37 -10.73
CA GLU A 456 -7.72 -4.52 -11.45
C GLU A 456 -7.85 -5.82 -10.65
N TYR A 457 -7.66 -5.74 -9.33
CA TYR A 457 -7.64 -6.92 -8.46
C TYR A 457 -8.82 -6.98 -7.47
N PRO A 458 -9.25 -8.20 -7.09
CA PRO A 458 -10.41 -8.41 -6.23
C PRO A 458 -10.12 -8.08 -4.76
N ASN A 459 -8.96 -8.47 -4.23
CA ASN A 459 -8.61 -8.28 -2.83
C ASN A 459 -8.10 -6.87 -2.62
N GLN A 460 -8.62 -6.21 -1.59
CA GLN A 460 -8.30 -4.83 -1.25
C GLN A 460 -8.27 -4.68 0.27
N GLN A 461 -7.30 -3.92 0.78
CA GLN A 461 -7.25 -3.52 2.18
C GLN A 461 -6.73 -2.09 2.27
N GLU A 462 -7.31 -1.32 3.20
CA GLU A 462 -6.93 0.06 3.45
C GLU A 462 -6.12 0.20 4.74
N PHE A 463 -5.17 1.13 4.71
CA PHE A 463 -4.32 1.51 5.83
C PHE A 463 -4.30 3.02 5.97
N PHE A 464 -4.25 3.49 7.21
CA PHE A 464 -4.03 4.89 7.53
C PHE A 464 -2.52 5.14 7.63
N LEU A 465 -2.03 6.19 6.97
CA LEU A 465 -0.61 6.55 6.93
C LEU A 465 -0.28 7.80 7.76
N GLY A 466 -1.26 8.36 8.48
CA GLY A 466 -1.05 9.56 9.30
C GLY A 466 -1.74 10.83 8.76
N GLU A 467 -1.61 11.88 9.56
CA GLU A 467 -2.02 13.25 9.25
C GLU A 467 -0.78 14.07 8.88
N TYR A 468 -0.84 14.75 7.74
CA TYR A 468 0.24 15.57 7.21
C TYR A 468 -0.20 17.02 7.04
N ASP A 469 0.74 17.93 7.26
CA ASP A 469 0.60 19.33 6.86
C ASP A 469 0.89 19.48 5.36
N ASP A 470 2.01 18.90 4.91
CA ASP A 470 2.38 18.73 3.52
C ASP A 470 2.40 17.23 3.13
N PRO A 471 1.31 16.70 2.52
CA PRO A 471 1.25 15.31 2.08
C PRO A 471 2.16 15.01 0.87
N GLU A 472 2.63 16.03 0.15
CA GLU A 472 3.50 15.84 -1.02
C GLU A 472 4.86 15.28 -0.61
N ARG A 473 5.34 15.62 0.60
CA ARG A 473 6.53 14.99 1.21
C ARG A 473 6.39 13.48 1.29
N LEU A 474 5.26 12.95 1.77
CA LEU A 474 5.06 11.49 1.85
C LEU A 474 4.99 10.87 0.45
N LEU A 475 4.30 11.54 -0.50
CA LEU A 475 4.20 11.07 -1.88
C LEU A 475 5.57 11.00 -2.57
N GLU A 476 6.49 11.92 -2.28
CA GLU A 476 7.87 11.86 -2.74
C GLU A 476 8.58 10.60 -2.22
N HIS A 477 8.37 10.21 -0.95
CA HIS A 477 8.94 8.97 -0.41
C HIS A 477 8.38 7.73 -1.14
N PHE A 478 7.11 7.74 -1.54
CA PHE A 478 6.54 6.69 -2.41
C PHE A 478 7.13 6.72 -3.82
N ASP A 479 7.25 7.90 -4.44
CA ASP A 479 7.87 8.10 -5.75
C ASP A 479 9.34 7.62 -5.77
N LEU A 480 10.00 7.54 -4.61
CA LEU A 480 11.38 7.08 -4.39
C LEU A 480 11.52 5.69 -3.71
N CYS A 481 10.41 5.02 -3.34
CA CYS A 481 10.42 3.71 -2.66
C CYS A 481 10.91 2.54 -3.53
N PRO A 482 11.94 1.76 -3.14
CA PRO A 482 12.60 0.76 -4.01
C PRO A 482 11.69 -0.41 -4.43
N PHE A 483 10.54 -0.59 -3.78
CA PHE A 483 9.61 -1.69 -4.05
C PHE A 483 8.55 -1.35 -5.12
N VAL A 484 8.46 -0.10 -5.55
CA VAL A 484 7.52 0.39 -6.56
C VAL A 484 8.24 1.00 -7.75
N PHE A 485 7.65 0.89 -8.94
CA PHE A 485 8.19 1.50 -10.15
C PHE A 485 8.20 3.03 -10.05
N ALA A 486 9.21 3.67 -10.64
CA ALA A 486 9.30 5.13 -10.76
C ALA A 486 8.22 5.71 -11.69
N ILE A 487 7.73 4.92 -12.64
CA ILE A 487 6.66 5.32 -13.56
C ILE A 487 5.33 4.80 -12.98
N SER A 488 4.65 5.67 -12.25
CA SER A 488 3.32 5.39 -11.70
C SER A 488 2.24 5.38 -12.79
N HIS A 489 1.11 4.72 -12.49
CA HIS A 489 -0.05 4.72 -13.40
C HIS A 489 -0.74 6.09 -13.39
N LEU A 490 -0.94 6.62 -12.19
CA LEU A 490 -1.60 7.90 -11.91
C LEU A 490 -0.83 8.61 -10.79
N ARG A 491 -0.60 9.92 -10.92
CA ARG A 491 0.01 10.73 -9.86
C ARG A 491 -0.71 12.06 -9.75
N THR A 492 -1.30 12.39 -8.60
CA THR A 492 -1.89 13.72 -8.39
C THR A 492 -0.99 14.50 -7.45
N VAL A 493 -0.49 15.65 -7.89
CA VAL A 493 0.28 16.58 -7.05
C VAL A 493 -0.70 17.32 -6.15
N THR A 494 -0.47 17.26 -4.84
CA THR A 494 -1.34 17.86 -3.81
C THR A 494 -0.87 19.26 -3.44
N ASP A 495 -1.29 20.25 -4.23
CA ASP A 495 -1.06 21.67 -3.91
C ASP A 495 -2.23 22.22 -3.10
N LEU A 496 -2.02 22.42 -1.81
CA LEU A 496 -3.06 22.87 -0.86
C LEU A 496 -3.43 24.35 -1.05
N HIS A 497 -2.61 25.10 -1.78
CA HIS A 497 -2.84 26.51 -2.09
C HIS A 497 -3.60 26.72 -3.40
N ASP A 498 -3.77 25.68 -4.23
CA ASP A 498 -4.68 25.73 -5.37
C ASP A 498 -6.13 25.84 -4.86
N GLU A 499 -6.90 26.77 -5.45
CA GLU A 499 -8.32 26.96 -5.16
C GLU A 499 -9.13 25.66 -5.26
N ARG A 500 -8.69 24.74 -6.13
CA ARG A 500 -9.36 23.46 -6.37
C ARG A 500 -9.01 22.39 -5.35
N MET A 501 -8.00 22.58 -4.51
CA MET A 501 -7.47 21.58 -3.57
C MET A 501 -7.38 22.10 -2.13
N THR A 502 -7.89 23.32 -1.87
CA THR A 502 -7.95 23.85 -0.51
C THR A 502 -8.84 22.97 0.38
N PRO A 503 -8.33 22.47 1.53
CA PRO A 503 -9.11 21.64 2.42
C PRO A 503 -10.21 22.45 3.10
N THR A 504 -11.45 22.01 2.94
CA THR A 504 -12.62 22.65 3.57
C THR A 504 -13.61 21.60 4.03
N ILE A 505 -14.62 22.03 4.79
CA ILE A 505 -15.70 21.13 5.24
C ILE A 505 -16.48 20.50 4.07
N GLU A 506 -16.58 21.18 2.93
CA GLU A 506 -17.12 20.67 1.66
C GLU A 506 -15.98 20.33 0.67
N GLY A 507 -14.79 20.04 1.19
CA GLY A 507 -13.52 20.05 0.46
C GLY A 507 -13.51 19.30 -0.85
N ALA A 508 -12.49 19.60 -1.66
CA ALA A 508 -12.30 19.16 -3.04
C ALA A 508 -12.43 17.65 -3.31
N GLY A 509 -12.44 16.83 -2.26
CA GLY A 509 -12.60 15.39 -2.31
C GLY A 509 -11.29 14.71 -1.93
N VAL A 510 -10.77 13.92 -2.87
CA VAL A 510 -9.58 13.08 -2.66
C VAL A 510 -8.63 13.30 -3.84
N ALA A 511 -7.34 13.45 -3.55
CA ALA A 511 -6.27 13.42 -4.54
C ALA A 511 -5.64 12.01 -4.59
N PRO A 512 -5.90 11.22 -5.64
CA PRO A 512 -5.43 9.84 -5.73
C PRO A 512 -4.09 9.74 -6.50
N SER A 513 -3.22 8.85 -6.06
CA SER A 513 -2.02 8.42 -6.79
C SER A 513 -1.95 6.88 -6.78
N LEU A 514 -1.56 6.27 -7.89
CA LEU A 514 -1.58 4.82 -8.08
C LEU A 514 -0.20 4.29 -8.49
N PHE A 515 0.41 3.55 -7.58
CA PHE A 515 1.71 2.92 -7.73
C PHE A 515 1.59 1.43 -8.00
N ARG A 516 2.58 0.87 -8.71
CA ARG A 516 2.69 -0.56 -9.03
C ARG A 516 3.92 -1.13 -8.34
N CYS A 517 3.76 -2.23 -7.60
CA CYS A 517 4.87 -2.94 -7.00
C CYS A 517 5.68 -3.67 -8.08
N ILE A 518 7.01 -3.72 -7.92
CA ILE A 518 7.91 -4.28 -8.92
C ILE A 518 7.75 -5.79 -9.04
N PHE A 519 7.56 -6.51 -7.93
CA PHE A 519 7.66 -7.97 -7.90
C PHE A 519 6.30 -8.63 -8.11
N SER A 520 5.36 -8.41 -7.20
CA SER A 520 4.03 -9.06 -7.21
C SER A 520 3.03 -8.42 -8.18
N LYS A 521 3.37 -7.25 -8.74
CA LYS A 521 2.47 -6.41 -9.56
C LYS A 521 1.21 -5.93 -8.83
N ALA A 522 1.16 -6.04 -7.50
CA ALA A 522 0.14 -5.41 -6.68
C ALA A 522 0.11 -3.89 -6.86
N LEU A 523 -1.04 -3.31 -6.58
CA LEU A 523 -1.31 -1.88 -6.67
C LEU A 523 -1.33 -1.25 -5.28
N ILE A 524 -0.73 -0.06 -5.16
CA ILE A 524 -0.84 0.78 -3.97
C ILE A 524 -1.45 2.11 -4.40
N GLN A 525 -2.72 2.32 -4.05
CA GLN A 525 -3.42 3.57 -4.25
C GLN A 525 -3.27 4.44 -3.00
N ILE A 526 -2.55 5.55 -3.11
CA ILE A 526 -2.47 6.58 -2.08
C ILE A 526 -3.59 7.58 -2.29
N SER A 527 -4.37 7.83 -1.24
CA SER A 527 -5.52 8.74 -1.24
C SER A 527 -5.30 9.83 -0.20
N VAL A 528 -5.13 11.07 -0.64
CA VAL A 528 -5.04 12.25 0.24
C VAL A 528 -6.43 12.88 0.35
N HIS A 529 -7.04 12.88 1.53
CA HIS A 529 -8.42 13.32 1.72
C HIS A 529 -8.49 14.78 2.17
N LEU A 530 -8.80 15.67 1.22
CA LEU A 530 -8.91 17.12 1.41
C LEU A 530 -10.31 17.53 1.93
N SER A 531 -11.24 16.59 2.02
CA SER A 531 -12.62 16.81 2.49
C SER A 531 -12.87 16.33 3.92
N ALA A 532 -11.84 15.93 4.67
CA ALA A 532 -11.98 15.40 6.03
C ALA A 532 -12.27 16.46 7.11
N GLU A 533 -12.08 17.74 6.78
CA GLU A 533 -12.21 18.85 7.73
C GLU A 533 -13.60 18.95 8.38
N VAL A 534 -13.65 19.20 9.69
CA VAL A 534 -14.90 19.40 10.43
C VAL A 534 -15.06 20.85 10.92
N LYS A 535 -14.05 21.69 10.68
CA LYS A 535 -14.05 23.11 11.00
C LYS A 535 -14.92 23.91 10.04
N LEU A 536 -15.74 24.79 10.59
CA LEU A 536 -16.50 25.74 9.80
C LEU A 536 -15.59 26.89 9.33
N PRO A 537 -15.76 27.38 8.08
CA PRO A 537 -15.00 28.54 7.61
C PRO A 537 -15.37 29.81 8.42
N PRO A 538 -14.50 30.84 8.45
CA PRO A 538 -14.82 32.11 9.09
C PRO A 538 -16.07 32.73 8.49
N GLN A 539 -16.93 33.30 9.34
CA GLN A 539 -18.08 34.08 8.88
C GLN A 539 -17.65 35.47 8.37
N ASP A 540 -16.56 36.01 8.92
CA ASP A 540 -15.93 37.25 8.48
C ASP A 540 -14.49 36.94 8.00
N PRO A 541 -14.29 36.64 6.71
CA PRO A 541 -12.98 36.35 6.15
C PRO A 541 -12.01 37.53 6.22
N GLU A 542 -12.51 38.76 6.23
CA GLU A 542 -11.65 39.97 6.27
C GLU A 542 -11.01 40.12 7.64
N ALA A 543 -11.79 39.94 8.72
CA ALA A 543 -11.28 39.96 10.08
C ALA A 543 -10.32 38.78 10.33
N PHE A 544 -10.65 37.58 9.85
CA PHE A 544 -9.77 36.42 9.95
C PHE A 544 -8.45 36.65 9.21
N HIS A 545 -8.51 37.15 7.96
CA HIS A 545 -7.31 37.47 7.19
C HIS A 545 -6.48 38.55 7.89
N PHE A 546 -7.10 39.62 8.37
CA PHE A 546 -6.39 40.69 9.09
C PHE A 546 -5.63 40.17 10.31
N MET A 547 -6.23 39.27 11.09
CA MET A 547 -5.61 38.70 12.29
C MET A 547 -4.45 37.73 11.98
N TRP A 548 -4.51 37.01 10.86
CA TRP A 548 -3.50 36.02 10.48
C TRP A 548 -2.51 36.49 9.41
N LYS A 549 -2.63 37.72 8.92
CA LYS A 549 -1.82 38.25 7.81
C LYS A 549 -0.35 38.45 8.17
N ASP A 550 -0.09 38.93 9.37
CA ASP A 550 1.23 39.27 9.91
C ASP A 550 1.78 38.22 10.88
N SER A 551 1.00 37.17 11.17
CA SER A 551 1.47 36.05 11.98
C SER A 551 2.59 35.29 11.26
N GLN A 552 3.75 35.20 11.91
CA GLN A 552 4.88 34.39 11.44
C GLN A 552 4.77 32.92 11.86
N VAL A 553 3.79 32.60 12.70
CA VAL A 553 3.58 31.26 13.26
C VAL A 553 2.23 30.76 12.76
N VAL A 554 2.27 29.65 12.02
CA VAL A 554 1.09 29.00 11.45
C VAL A 554 0.96 27.61 12.07
N PRO A 555 -0.24 27.22 12.53
CA PRO A 555 -0.46 25.87 13.06
C PRO A 555 -0.50 24.83 11.93
N LYS A 556 -0.02 23.61 12.20
CA LYS A 556 -0.03 22.49 11.25
C LYS A 556 -1.45 22.09 10.89
N MET A 557 -1.68 21.83 9.61
CA MET A 557 -2.89 21.18 9.13
C MET A 557 -2.84 19.67 9.40
N LYS A 558 -4.02 19.05 9.47
CA LYS A 558 -4.19 17.61 9.72
C LYS A 558 -4.89 16.95 8.54
N ILE A 559 -4.18 16.80 7.43
CA ILE A 559 -4.70 16.13 6.23
C ILE A 559 -4.42 14.63 6.32
N PRO A 560 -5.44 13.77 6.37
CA PRO A 560 -5.24 12.33 6.43
C PRO A 560 -4.84 11.75 5.08
N VAL A 561 -3.90 10.81 5.11
CA VAL A 561 -3.47 10.03 3.95
C VAL A 561 -3.74 8.55 4.21
N PHE A 562 -4.32 7.89 3.21
CA PHE A 562 -4.61 6.45 3.25
C PHE A 562 -3.92 5.73 2.11
N ALA A 563 -3.60 4.45 2.32
CA ALA A 563 -3.14 3.53 1.28
C ALA A 563 -4.13 2.40 1.13
N ARG A 564 -4.69 2.23 -0.07
CA ARG A 564 -5.40 1.01 -0.47
C ARG A 564 -4.46 0.12 -1.25
N VAL A 565 -4.18 -1.07 -0.73
CA VAL A 565 -3.43 -2.10 -1.44
C VAL A 565 -4.43 -3.01 -2.14
N SER A 566 -4.25 -3.24 -3.44
CA SER A 566 -5.05 -4.18 -4.23
C SER A 566 -4.14 -5.25 -4.82
N TRP A 567 -4.49 -6.53 -4.65
CA TRP A 567 -3.64 -7.66 -5.06
C TRP A 567 -4.45 -8.85 -5.61
N PRO A 568 -3.87 -9.66 -6.52
CA PRO A 568 -4.54 -10.83 -7.07
C PRO A 568 -4.72 -11.93 -6.02
N ASP A 569 -5.71 -12.80 -6.23
CA ASP A 569 -5.84 -14.04 -5.46
C ASP A 569 -4.58 -14.88 -5.62
N ASN A 570 -3.81 -14.97 -4.54
CA ASN A 570 -2.51 -15.64 -4.55
C ASN A 570 -2.35 -16.53 -3.32
N ARG A 571 -1.62 -17.63 -3.49
CA ARG A 571 -1.16 -18.48 -2.38
C ARG A 571 0.34 -18.32 -2.13
N ASN A 572 1.11 -18.17 -3.22
CA ASN A 572 2.56 -18.22 -3.15
C ASN A 572 3.23 -16.83 -3.02
N LEU A 573 2.58 -15.72 -3.41
CA LEU A 573 3.20 -14.38 -3.37
C LEU A 573 3.28 -13.80 -1.94
N CYS A 574 2.42 -14.28 -1.05
CA CYS A 574 2.36 -13.89 0.37
C CYS A 574 3.12 -14.83 1.32
N GLY A 575 3.71 -15.93 0.81
CA GLY A 575 4.38 -16.94 1.63
C GLY A 575 3.43 -17.68 2.59
N ASP A 576 2.29 -18.15 2.07
CA ASP A 576 1.23 -18.87 2.81
C ASP A 576 0.70 -18.10 4.06
N GLY A 577 0.88 -16.79 4.06
CA GLY A 577 0.50 -15.86 5.13
C GLY A 577 1.18 -16.06 6.47
N ILE A 578 2.19 -16.94 6.54
CA ILE A 578 3.04 -17.08 7.73
C ILE A 578 3.85 -15.80 7.90
N LEU A 579 4.39 -15.27 6.80
CA LEU A 579 5.21 -14.05 6.79
C LEU A 579 4.43 -12.83 7.27
N SER A 580 3.25 -12.57 6.72
CA SER A 580 2.42 -11.43 7.12
C SER A 580 2.01 -11.53 8.60
N ARG A 581 1.63 -12.74 9.06
CA ARG A 581 1.30 -12.98 10.48
C ARG A 581 2.48 -12.79 11.42
N ARG A 582 3.70 -13.13 10.98
CA ARG A 582 4.93 -12.89 11.74
C ARG A 582 5.25 -11.39 11.76
N PHE A 583 5.20 -10.73 10.62
CA PHE A 583 5.44 -9.30 10.50
C PHE A 583 4.48 -8.48 11.39
N ASN A 584 3.19 -8.81 11.36
CA ASN A 584 2.18 -8.22 12.24
C ASN A 584 2.49 -8.40 13.73
N ARG A 585 3.02 -9.56 14.13
CA ARG A 585 3.43 -9.78 15.52
C ARG A 585 4.68 -8.97 15.91
N LEU A 586 5.65 -8.84 15.01
CA LEU A 586 6.91 -8.13 15.26
C LEU A 586 6.75 -6.61 15.31
N PHE A 587 5.88 -6.06 14.46
CA PHE A 587 5.72 -4.62 14.28
C PHE A 587 4.34 -4.10 14.68
N SER A 588 3.49 -4.96 15.24
CA SER A 588 2.12 -4.61 15.67
C SER A 588 1.27 -4.02 14.53
N THR A 589 1.47 -4.50 13.31
CA THR A 589 0.72 -4.09 12.10
C THR A 589 -0.49 -5.00 11.84
N GLU A 590 -1.34 -4.63 10.88
CA GLU A 590 -2.63 -5.29 10.60
C GLU A 590 -2.75 -5.77 9.13
N PHE A 591 -1.65 -6.20 8.53
CA PHE A 591 -1.63 -6.66 7.14
C PHE A 591 -2.39 -7.98 6.96
N ALA A 592 -3.17 -8.11 5.88
CA ALA A 592 -3.84 -9.37 5.56
C ALA A 592 -2.84 -10.51 5.31
N SER A 593 -3.24 -11.74 5.61
CA SER A 593 -2.38 -12.93 5.47
C SER A 593 -2.03 -13.22 4.02
N ASP A 594 -2.89 -12.89 3.07
CA ASP A 594 -2.74 -13.14 1.64
C ASP A 594 -2.11 -11.96 0.87
N MET A 595 -1.77 -10.87 1.58
CA MET A 595 -1.15 -9.71 0.95
C MET A 595 0.31 -10.00 0.55
N PRO A 596 0.74 -9.60 -0.66
CA PRO A 596 2.12 -9.82 -1.12
C PRO A 596 3.19 -9.16 -0.24
N VAL A 597 4.33 -9.84 -0.15
CA VAL A 597 5.46 -9.43 0.72
C VAL A 597 6.07 -8.07 0.33
N ASP A 598 6.06 -7.73 -0.95
CA ASP A 598 6.63 -6.48 -1.47
C ASP A 598 5.74 -5.27 -1.18
N ALA A 599 4.42 -5.42 -1.20
CA ALA A 599 3.48 -4.37 -0.80
C ALA A 599 3.58 -4.06 0.71
N ILE A 600 3.67 -5.11 1.55
CA ILE A 600 3.89 -4.98 3.00
C ILE A 600 5.15 -4.16 3.27
N LEU A 601 6.27 -4.58 2.68
CA LEU A 601 7.56 -3.96 2.90
C LEU A 601 7.64 -2.57 2.27
N GLY A 602 6.99 -2.35 1.12
CA GLY A 602 6.91 -1.07 0.45
C GLY A 602 6.25 0.01 1.30
N ILE A 603 5.10 -0.29 1.91
CA ILE A 603 4.42 0.63 2.82
C ILE A 603 5.26 0.83 4.09
N TYR A 604 5.72 -0.26 4.71
CA TYR A 604 6.48 -0.16 5.96
C TYR A 604 7.79 0.62 5.78
N TYR A 605 8.52 0.40 4.69
CA TYR A 605 9.75 1.12 4.35
C TYR A 605 9.49 2.62 4.20
N VAL A 606 8.45 3.02 3.48
CA VAL A 606 8.09 4.44 3.31
C VAL A 606 7.73 5.07 4.64
N MET A 607 6.91 4.39 5.45
CA MET A 607 6.51 4.89 6.76
C MET A 607 7.69 4.99 7.74
N GLN A 608 8.66 4.08 7.64
CA GLN A 608 9.91 4.17 8.39
C GLN A 608 10.78 5.32 7.91
N TRP A 609 10.91 5.50 6.60
CA TRP A 609 11.73 6.56 6.04
C TRP A 609 11.17 7.94 6.38
N ALA A 610 9.84 8.09 6.35
CA ALA A 610 9.15 9.29 6.83
C ALA A 610 9.17 9.46 8.37
N GLN A 611 9.71 8.48 9.12
CA GLN A 611 9.72 8.45 10.59
C GLN A 611 8.30 8.48 11.22
N ARG A 612 7.33 7.89 10.53
CA ARG A 612 5.90 7.89 10.89
C ARG A 612 5.33 6.48 11.11
N VAL A 613 6.14 5.49 11.47
CA VAL A 613 5.67 4.10 11.64
C VAL A 613 4.53 3.98 12.67
N GLN A 614 4.50 4.83 13.70
CA GLN A 614 3.42 4.85 14.70
C GLN A 614 2.06 5.29 14.14
N ASP A 615 2.07 5.99 13.00
CA ASP A 615 0.88 6.44 12.27
C ASP A 615 0.38 5.40 11.26
N LEU A 616 1.16 4.35 10.97
CA LEU A 616 0.73 3.23 10.15
C LEU A 616 -0.24 2.34 10.92
N LEU A 617 -1.54 2.53 10.69
CA LEU A 617 -2.59 1.84 11.44
C LEU A 617 -3.60 1.17 10.51
N GLY A 618 -4.10 0.02 10.96
CA GLY A 618 -5.32 -0.58 10.43
C GLY A 618 -6.54 -0.19 11.26
N VAL A 619 -7.58 -1.02 11.17
CA VAL A 619 -8.86 -0.82 11.86
C VAL A 619 -8.70 -0.89 13.38
N SER A 620 -7.94 -1.85 13.92
CA SER A 620 -7.78 -2.03 15.37
C SER A 620 -7.03 -0.86 16.00
N GLY A 621 -5.93 -0.44 15.40
CA GLY A 621 -5.17 0.74 15.80
C GLY A 621 -5.99 2.02 15.72
N MET A 622 -6.81 2.18 14.68
CA MET A 622 -7.71 3.34 14.58
C MET A 622 -8.80 3.33 15.66
N ARG A 623 -9.39 2.17 15.99
CA ARG A 623 -10.33 2.05 17.13
C ARG A 623 -9.69 2.46 18.44
N GLN A 624 -8.42 2.09 18.68
CA GLN A 624 -7.68 2.52 19.86
C GLN A 624 -7.47 4.04 19.88
N ARG A 625 -7.16 4.67 18.74
CA ARG A 625 -7.07 6.13 18.64
C ARG A 625 -8.41 6.82 18.89
N VAL A 626 -9.51 6.29 18.36
CA VAL A 626 -10.86 6.82 18.61
C VAL A 626 -11.19 6.73 20.10
N ALA A 627 -10.94 5.59 20.75
CA ALA A 627 -11.16 5.44 22.19
C ALA A 627 -10.30 6.41 23.02
N ALA A 628 -9.05 6.63 22.64
CA ALA A 628 -8.18 7.61 23.29
C ALA A 628 -8.67 9.05 23.10
N LEU A 629 -9.15 9.41 21.89
CA LEU A 629 -9.73 10.73 21.62
C LEU A 629 -11.05 10.95 22.34
N GLU A 630 -11.88 9.91 22.46
CA GLU A 630 -13.10 9.95 23.25
C GLU A 630 -12.76 10.18 24.73
N ALA A 631 -11.78 9.46 25.28
CA ALA A 631 -11.31 9.68 26.65
C ALA A 631 -10.76 11.10 26.85
N ALA A 632 -9.98 11.62 25.89
CA ALA A 632 -9.46 12.99 25.93
C ALA A 632 -10.57 14.05 25.82
N ALA A 633 -11.61 13.81 25.03
CA ALA A 633 -12.75 14.73 24.88
C ALA A 633 -13.61 14.85 26.15
N HIS A 634 -13.59 13.84 27.03
CA HIS A 634 -14.25 13.90 28.33
C HIS A 634 -13.44 14.69 29.39
N LEU A 635 -12.17 14.96 29.12
CA LEU A 635 -11.30 15.73 30.00
C LEU A 635 -11.33 17.22 29.62
N PRO A 636 -11.08 18.14 30.57
CA PRO A 636 -11.03 19.56 30.28
C PRO A 636 -9.90 19.88 29.29
N GLU A 637 -10.24 20.51 28.18
CA GLU A 637 -9.28 20.83 27.11
C GLU A 637 -8.31 21.95 27.56
N PRO A 638 -7.00 21.82 27.29
CA PRO A 638 -6.05 22.90 27.57
C PRO A 638 -6.37 24.14 26.72
N PRO A 639 -6.17 25.35 27.26
CA PRO A 639 -6.53 26.57 26.54
C PRO A 639 -5.54 26.82 25.38
N LYS A 640 -6.04 26.77 24.15
CA LYS A 640 -5.32 27.10 22.89
C LYS A 640 -4.96 28.58 22.78
N LEU A 641 -4.30 29.02 21.70
CA LEU A 641 -3.88 30.43 21.49
C LEU A 641 -5.01 31.44 21.80
N TYR A 642 -6.18 31.26 21.20
CA TYR A 642 -7.40 31.99 21.51
C TYR A 642 -8.63 31.08 21.36
N PRO A 643 -9.76 31.39 22.02
CA PRO A 643 -11.00 30.64 21.82
C PRO A 643 -11.57 30.92 20.42
N GLY A 644 -11.85 29.88 19.65
CA GLY A 644 -12.44 30.03 18.32
C GLY A 644 -13.89 30.54 18.38
N THR A 645 -14.21 31.54 17.57
CA THR A 645 -15.58 32.04 17.38
C THR A 645 -16.08 31.72 15.97
N ARG A 646 -17.37 31.97 15.70
CA ARG A 646 -17.92 31.75 14.34
C ARG A 646 -17.41 32.79 13.34
N GLU A 647 -17.09 34.00 13.81
CA GLU A 647 -16.49 35.08 13.03
C GLU A 647 -15.03 34.75 12.73
N ILE A 648 -14.26 34.43 13.78
CA ILE A 648 -12.83 34.16 13.73
C ILE A 648 -12.56 32.79 14.40
N PRO A 649 -12.61 31.68 13.64
CA PRO A 649 -12.31 30.35 14.17
C PRO A 649 -10.83 30.24 14.53
N ASN A 650 -10.49 29.34 15.45
CA ASN A 650 -9.10 28.98 15.72
C ASN A 650 -8.65 27.88 14.74
N PRO A 651 -7.58 28.07 13.94
CA PRO A 651 -7.08 27.05 13.03
C PRO A 651 -6.45 25.84 13.72
N GLU A 652 -6.12 25.92 15.01
CA GLU A 652 -5.65 24.76 15.79
C GLU A 652 -6.75 23.72 16.03
N TYR A 653 -6.44 22.42 15.97
CA TYR A 653 -7.44 21.35 16.12
C TYR A 653 -7.74 21.00 17.57
N THR A 654 -9.02 21.01 17.94
CA THR A 654 -9.50 20.60 19.27
C THR A 654 -9.67 19.07 19.37
N ALA A 655 -9.76 18.55 20.60
CA ALA A 655 -10.01 17.12 20.83
C ALA A 655 -11.30 16.63 20.14
N HIS A 656 -12.35 17.44 20.18
CA HIS A 656 -13.65 17.15 19.55
C HIS A 656 -13.57 17.13 18.00
N GLU A 657 -12.82 18.04 17.41
CA GLU A 657 -12.60 18.05 15.95
C GLU A 657 -11.79 16.84 15.52
N ARG A 658 -10.71 16.52 16.26
CA ARG A 658 -9.90 15.32 15.99
C ARG A 658 -10.71 14.04 16.15
N LEU A 659 -11.59 13.94 17.15
CA LEU A 659 -12.51 12.81 17.30
C LEU A 659 -13.45 12.69 16.09
N GLY A 660 -14.05 13.80 15.63
CA GLY A 660 -14.88 13.82 14.44
C GLY A 660 -14.13 13.42 13.16
N MET A 661 -12.86 13.79 13.03
CA MET A 661 -11.99 13.36 11.93
C MET A 661 -11.65 11.88 12.02
N HIS A 662 -11.27 11.35 13.19
CA HIS A 662 -10.90 9.95 13.35
C HIS A 662 -12.07 8.97 13.19
N ILE A 663 -13.31 9.39 13.48
CA ILE A 663 -14.51 8.61 13.14
C ILE A 663 -14.67 8.50 11.61
N GLN A 664 -14.35 9.55 10.85
CA GLN A 664 -14.31 9.48 9.38
C GLN A 664 -13.21 8.53 8.91
N TYR A 665 -12.05 8.54 9.57
CA TYR A 665 -10.93 7.67 9.21
C TYR A 665 -11.27 6.20 9.45
N LEU A 666 -11.88 5.89 10.61
CA LEU A 666 -12.35 4.56 10.92
C LEU A 666 -13.38 4.06 9.90
N SER A 667 -14.28 4.94 9.45
CA SER A 667 -15.22 4.61 8.38
C SER A 667 -14.56 4.37 7.04
N HIS A 668 -13.49 5.12 6.72
CA HIS A 668 -12.76 4.93 5.47
C HIS A 668 -12.11 3.55 5.43
N LEU A 669 -11.42 3.17 6.52
CA LEU A 669 -10.76 1.86 6.68
C LEU A 669 -11.69 0.64 6.59
N GLY A 670 -13.01 0.83 6.42
CA GLY A 670 -13.97 -0.25 6.21
C GLY A 670 -14.34 -0.99 7.50
N ASP A 671 -14.30 -0.31 8.64
CA ASP A 671 -14.62 -0.91 9.93
C ASP A 671 -16.05 -1.49 9.96
N PRO A 672 -16.24 -2.79 10.28
CA PRO A 672 -17.56 -3.40 10.25
C PRO A 672 -18.50 -2.91 11.36
N GLN A 673 -17.98 -2.26 12.40
CA GLN A 673 -18.75 -1.79 13.56
C GLN A 673 -18.90 -0.25 13.58
N VAL A 674 -18.55 0.43 12.49
CA VAL A 674 -18.53 1.90 12.46
C VAL A 674 -19.93 2.49 12.63
N LEU A 675 -20.96 1.85 12.08
CA LEU A 675 -22.34 2.33 12.18
C LEU A 675 -22.85 2.24 13.63
N ASP A 676 -22.53 1.15 14.33
CA ASP A 676 -22.87 0.97 15.74
C ASP A 676 -22.12 2.00 16.61
N THR A 677 -20.85 2.23 16.29
CA THR A 677 -20.00 3.24 16.95
C THR A 677 -20.60 4.65 16.77
N ILE A 678 -21.03 5.01 15.57
CA ILE A 678 -21.70 6.28 15.28
C ILE A 678 -23.00 6.41 16.09
N GLN A 679 -23.83 5.37 16.10
CA GLN A 679 -25.11 5.39 16.83
C GLN A 679 -24.92 5.52 18.34
N ALA A 680 -23.86 4.93 18.91
CA ALA A 680 -23.52 5.05 20.31
C ALA A 680 -23.01 6.45 20.69
N LEU A 681 -22.20 7.08 19.82
CA LEU A 681 -21.63 8.41 20.04
C LEU A 681 -22.62 9.57 19.81
N LEU A 682 -23.54 9.42 18.86
CA LEU A 682 -24.41 10.52 18.41
C LEU A 682 -25.20 11.25 19.52
N PRO A 683 -25.77 10.58 20.54
CA PRO A 683 -26.62 11.23 21.55
C PRO A 683 -25.90 12.27 22.42
N THR A 684 -24.61 12.05 22.70
CA THR A 684 -23.79 12.90 23.58
C THR A 684 -22.77 13.74 22.80
N ALA A 685 -22.62 13.49 21.49
CA ALA A 685 -21.63 14.12 20.64
C ALA A 685 -21.88 15.63 20.43
N PRO A 686 -20.85 16.49 20.53
CA PRO A 686 -20.91 17.89 20.13
C PRO A 686 -20.91 18.08 18.60
N ALA A 687 -21.19 19.30 18.14
CA ALA A 687 -21.40 19.59 16.71
C ALA A 687 -20.26 19.13 15.77
N PRO A 688 -18.96 19.33 16.07
CA PRO A 688 -17.87 18.83 15.20
C PRO A 688 -17.85 17.31 15.09
N VAL A 689 -18.16 16.62 16.19
CA VAL A 689 -18.25 15.15 16.23
C VAL A 689 -19.45 14.67 15.42
N ARG A 690 -20.61 15.33 15.53
CA ARG A 690 -21.79 15.01 14.71
C ARG A 690 -21.56 15.24 13.21
N MET A 691 -20.82 16.29 12.83
CA MET A 691 -20.35 16.49 11.45
C MET A 691 -19.45 15.35 10.99
N GLY A 692 -18.48 14.95 11.82
CA GLY A 692 -17.64 13.77 11.59
C GLY A 692 -18.46 12.50 11.38
N CYS A 693 -19.43 12.23 12.27
CA CYS A 693 -20.37 11.12 12.16
C CYS A 693 -21.21 11.17 10.87
N ALA A 694 -21.68 12.36 10.46
CA ALA A 694 -22.43 12.52 9.21
C ALA A 694 -21.55 12.16 8.00
N LYS A 695 -20.31 12.66 7.96
CA LYS A 695 -19.35 12.32 6.90
C LYS A 695 -18.98 10.84 6.91
N ALA A 696 -18.76 10.26 8.08
CA ALA A 696 -18.50 8.82 8.25
C ALA A 696 -19.68 7.98 7.74
N ALA A 697 -20.92 8.33 8.06
CA ALA A 697 -22.09 7.63 7.52
C ALA A 697 -22.17 7.68 5.99
N LEU A 698 -21.77 8.82 5.37
CA LEU A 698 -21.67 8.93 3.92
C LEU A 698 -20.56 8.04 3.34
N ILE A 699 -19.38 7.99 3.98
CA ILE A 699 -18.26 7.15 3.56
C ILE A 699 -18.65 5.67 3.64
N ALA A 700 -19.30 5.24 4.73
CA ALA A 700 -19.83 3.88 4.89
C ALA A 700 -21.00 3.54 3.93
N GLY A 701 -21.59 4.55 3.28
CA GLY A 701 -22.71 4.38 2.35
C GLY A 701 -24.08 4.20 3.02
N ASP A 702 -24.21 4.52 4.31
CA ASP A 702 -25.50 4.50 5.02
C ASP A 702 -26.22 5.86 4.92
N ARG A 703 -27.00 5.98 3.84
CA ARG A 703 -27.80 7.16 3.53
C ARG A 703 -28.92 7.41 4.54
N GLU A 704 -29.41 6.36 5.21
CA GLU A 704 -30.51 6.47 6.16
C GLU A 704 -30.00 7.05 7.48
N LEU A 705 -28.88 6.51 7.96
CA LEU A 705 -28.18 7.04 9.13
C LEU A 705 -27.76 8.50 8.91
N PHE A 706 -27.21 8.82 7.73
CA PHE A 706 -26.91 10.20 7.37
C PHE A 706 -28.14 11.12 7.47
N ARG A 707 -29.28 10.73 6.87
CA ARG A 707 -30.52 11.52 6.97
C ARG A 707 -30.95 11.69 8.42
N ARG A 708 -30.87 10.63 9.24
CA ARG A 708 -31.22 10.69 10.67
C ARG A 708 -30.36 11.72 11.39
N ILE A 709 -29.04 11.68 11.20
CA ILE A 709 -28.09 12.66 11.78
C ILE A 709 -28.47 14.08 11.38
N VAL A 710 -28.66 14.35 10.08
CA VAL A 710 -28.98 15.70 9.59
C VAL A 710 -30.33 16.20 10.11
N SER A 711 -31.34 15.34 10.19
CA SER A 711 -32.67 15.71 10.71
C SER A 711 -32.68 15.93 12.23
N SER A 712 -31.76 15.28 12.96
CA SER A 712 -31.56 15.51 14.41
C SER A 712 -30.68 16.72 14.71
N GLU A 713 -29.92 17.20 13.74
CA GLU A 713 -29.01 18.34 13.93
C GLU A 713 -29.82 19.63 14.15
N PRO A 714 -29.52 20.42 15.18
CA PRO A 714 -30.18 21.70 15.39
C PRO A 714 -29.98 22.65 14.19
N PRO A 715 -30.97 23.52 13.88
CA PRO A 715 -30.85 24.50 12.82
C PRO A 715 -29.63 25.42 13.04
N GLY A 716 -28.74 25.48 12.05
CA GLY A 716 -27.53 26.29 12.13
C GLY A 716 -26.58 26.08 10.96
N ARG A 717 -25.40 26.70 11.03
CA ARG A 717 -24.36 26.57 9.99
C ARG A 717 -23.95 25.11 9.81
N MET A 718 -23.83 24.34 10.91
CA MET A 718 -23.42 22.95 10.83
C MET A 718 -24.41 22.11 9.99
N GLN A 719 -25.71 22.17 10.30
CA GLN A 719 -26.75 21.50 9.50
C GLN A 719 -26.75 21.97 8.04
N HIS A 720 -26.56 23.27 7.79
CA HIS A 720 -26.46 23.81 6.44
C HIS A 720 -25.33 23.17 5.64
N TYR A 721 -24.12 23.12 6.22
CA TYR A 721 -22.97 22.45 5.60
C TYR A 721 -23.19 20.94 5.44
N MET A 722 -23.77 20.25 6.43
CA MET A 722 -24.11 18.82 6.31
C MET A 722 -25.01 18.57 5.10
N THR A 723 -26.03 19.41 4.88
CA THR A 723 -26.92 19.23 3.73
C THR A 723 -26.20 19.47 2.39
N LYS A 724 -25.14 20.28 2.35
CA LYS A 724 -24.37 20.56 1.14
C LYS A 724 -23.35 19.48 0.78
N LEU A 725 -22.97 18.61 1.73
CA LEU A 725 -22.07 17.48 1.48
C LEU A 725 -22.57 16.52 0.40
N VAL A 726 -23.89 16.46 0.18
CA VAL A 726 -24.53 15.52 -0.74
C VAL A 726 -25.29 16.21 -1.85
N VAL A 727 -25.26 15.58 -3.03
CA VAL A 727 -26.21 15.89 -4.10
C VAL A 727 -27.60 15.45 -3.64
N LYS A 728 -28.51 16.42 -3.55
CA LYS A 728 -29.87 16.24 -3.03
C LYS A 728 -30.89 16.92 -3.93
N ARG A 729 -32.12 16.41 -3.90
CA ARG A 729 -33.26 16.99 -4.63
C ARG A 729 -33.71 18.31 -3.99
N LYS A 730 -34.03 18.30 -2.69
CA LYS A 730 -34.34 19.50 -1.91
C LYS A 730 -33.71 19.42 -0.53
N THR A 731 -33.38 20.56 0.09
CA THR A 731 -32.87 20.61 1.47
C THR A 731 -33.86 20.07 2.49
N ARG A 732 -35.17 20.32 2.29
CA ARG A 732 -36.26 19.83 3.15
C ARG A 732 -36.31 18.31 3.25
N ASP A 733 -35.82 17.59 2.24
CA ASP A 733 -35.79 16.13 2.20
C ASP A 733 -34.88 15.54 3.30
N LEU A 734 -33.90 16.33 3.76
CA LEU A 734 -32.92 15.98 4.79
C LEU A 734 -33.22 16.65 6.14
N VAL A 735 -33.63 17.93 6.11
CA VAL A 735 -33.81 18.74 7.32
C VAL A 735 -35.11 18.39 8.06
N ASP A 736 -36.21 18.19 7.34
CA ASP A 736 -37.51 17.97 7.96
C ASP A 736 -37.58 16.50 8.45
N PRO A 737 -37.57 16.23 9.79
CA PRO A 737 -37.68 14.87 10.30
C PRO A 737 -39.06 14.28 9.99
N GLU A 738 -40.09 15.10 10.18
CA GLU A 738 -41.47 14.83 9.84
C GLU A 738 -41.87 15.55 8.54
N PRO A 739 -42.72 14.94 7.70
CA PRO A 739 -43.17 15.57 6.46
C PRO A 739 -43.86 16.91 6.75
N ARG A 740 -43.32 17.99 6.19
CA ARG A 740 -43.94 19.31 6.29
C ARG A 740 -45.08 19.45 5.28
N LEU A 741 -46.22 19.96 5.73
CA LEU A 741 -47.36 20.27 4.86
C LEU A 741 -46.99 21.42 3.90
N LEU A 742 -47.07 21.14 2.60
CA LEU A 742 -46.71 22.07 1.53
C LEU A 742 -47.76 21.95 0.43
N GLU A 743 -48.49 23.04 0.16
CA GLU A 743 -49.55 23.05 -0.86
C GLU A 743 -50.58 21.91 -0.65
N ASP A 744 -51.00 21.71 0.61
CA ASP A 744 -51.90 20.63 1.05
C ASP A 744 -51.40 19.19 0.79
N GLN A 745 -50.09 19.03 0.53
CA GLN A 745 -49.44 17.73 0.32
C GLN A 745 -48.31 17.50 1.33
N TYR A 746 -48.13 16.24 1.72
CA TYR A 746 -46.98 15.79 2.52
C TYR A 746 -45.94 15.15 1.58
N GLU A 747 -44.73 15.69 1.58
CA GLU A 747 -43.60 15.11 0.84
C GLU A 747 -42.86 14.07 1.73
N PHE A 748 -42.89 12.80 1.36
CA PHE A 748 -42.15 11.74 2.05
C PHE A 748 -40.79 11.49 1.37
N ALA A 749 -39.72 11.98 1.97
CA ALA A 749 -38.37 11.84 1.43
C ALA A 749 -37.60 10.61 1.94
N ALA A 750 -38.08 9.94 3.00
CA ALA A 750 -37.39 8.76 3.56
C ALA A 750 -37.03 7.70 2.50
N PRO A 751 -37.90 7.35 1.53
CA PRO A 751 -37.57 6.37 0.49
C PRO A 751 -36.43 6.78 -0.47
N LEU A 752 -36.07 8.07 -0.53
CA LEU A 752 -34.94 8.56 -1.33
C LEU A 752 -33.58 8.34 -0.63
N TRP A 753 -33.62 8.14 0.68
CA TRP A 753 -32.45 8.02 1.56
C TRP A 753 -32.33 6.66 2.21
N THR A 754 -33.28 5.74 2.02
CA THR A 754 -33.11 4.33 2.34
C THR A 754 -32.41 3.60 1.19
N LYS A 755 -31.57 2.61 1.51
CA LYS A 755 -30.87 1.77 0.53
C LYS A 755 -31.93 1.10 -0.36
N ARG A 756 -31.85 1.27 -1.70
CA ARG A 756 -32.73 0.56 -2.65
C ARG A 756 -32.40 -0.93 -2.67
N GLY A 757 -32.79 -1.66 -1.63
CA GLY A 757 -33.14 -3.07 -1.75
C GLY A 757 -34.61 -3.16 -2.13
N THR A 758 -34.95 -3.95 -3.16
CA THR A 758 -36.31 -4.32 -3.60
C THR A 758 -37.12 -3.34 -4.47
N ARG A 759 -36.54 -2.71 -5.48
CA ARG A 759 -37.30 -2.40 -6.70
C ARG A 759 -36.42 -2.51 -7.94
N ILE A 760 -36.50 -3.65 -8.61
CA ILE A 760 -35.91 -3.86 -9.94
C ILE A 760 -36.64 -2.92 -10.89
N ASP A 761 -35.97 -1.87 -11.32
CA ASP A 761 -36.50 -0.98 -12.34
C ASP A 761 -36.18 -1.56 -13.72
N ARG A 762 -37.11 -2.37 -14.26
CA ARG A 762 -36.95 -3.11 -15.52
C ARG A 762 -36.66 -2.23 -16.75
N ASN A 763 -36.76 -0.91 -16.61
CA ASN A 763 -36.55 0.06 -17.68
C ASN A 763 -35.13 0.65 -17.69
N THR A 764 -34.25 0.24 -16.77
CA THR A 764 -32.83 0.59 -16.78
C THR A 764 -31.99 -0.61 -17.23
N LEU A 765 -30.87 -0.36 -17.92
CA LEU A 765 -29.96 -1.42 -18.38
C LEU A 765 -29.47 -2.30 -17.22
N GLU A 766 -29.21 -1.70 -16.07
CA GLU A 766 -28.84 -2.41 -14.83
C GLU A 766 -30.00 -3.28 -14.31
N GLY A 767 -31.23 -2.76 -14.30
CA GLY A 767 -32.42 -3.52 -13.91
C GLY A 767 -32.80 -4.65 -14.87
N ALA A 768 -32.44 -4.55 -16.16
CA ALA A 768 -32.60 -5.63 -17.13
C ALA A 768 -31.56 -6.76 -16.92
N VAL A 769 -30.32 -6.40 -16.57
CA VAL A 769 -29.25 -7.35 -16.26
C VAL A 769 -29.54 -8.11 -14.96
N ASP A 770 -30.04 -7.43 -13.93
CA ASP A 770 -30.43 -8.07 -12.67
C ASP A 770 -31.70 -8.93 -12.80
N ALA A 771 -32.66 -8.53 -13.64
CA ALA A 771 -33.83 -9.35 -13.95
C ALA A 771 -33.45 -10.65 -14.72
N ALA A 772 -32.42 -10.59 -15.57
CA ALA A 772 -31.89 -11.76 -16.27
C ALA A 772 -31.10 -12.70 -15.35
N ARG A 773 -30.48 -12.17 -14.28
CA ARG A 773 -29.83 -12.96 -13.22
C ARG A 773 -30.81 -13.71 -12.34
N LEU A 774 -32.00 -13.16 -12.08
CA LEU A 774 -33.02 -13.80 -11.23
C LEU A 774 -33.88 -14.85 -11.95
N LEU A 775 -33.81 -14.93 -13.28
CA LEU A 775 -34.53 -15.91 -14.11
C LEU A 775 -33.66 -17.11 -14.53
N ARG A 776 -32.39 -17.16 -14.12
CA ARG A 776 -31.48 -18.30 -14.25
C ARG A 776 -31.15 -18.85 -12.88
#